data_AF-E9AYV9-F1
#
_entry.id   AF-E9AYV9-F1
#
_cell.length_a   1.000
_cell.length_b   1.000
_cell.length_c   1.000
_cell.angle_alpha   90.00
_cell.angle_beta   90.00
_cell.angle_gamma   90.00
#
_symmetry.space_group_name_H-M   'P 1'
#
loop_
_entity.id
_entity.type
_entity.pdbx_description
1 polymer ?
#
loop_
_entity_poly.entity_id
_entity_poly.type
_entity_poly.pdbx_seq_one_letter_code
_entity_poly.pdbx_strand_id
1 'polypeptide(L)'
;MASPSSSLPSSSRVIPHERVLQCVYEFLDENGYQQALRALQAESKVPYNVIHVKADGAGGAGGAAQASLSGKRGSAKGFAAASERNLEEAVMEGSWAEVLHVYVDGLLLPEEIKATLYEVILEEMVELHGLAPAARSLLLNAPIFQLMKVDTPARYIRLEKMVEHGQRTMSEGTLSNAPTRHVTPEMLHRRTSLLQQLKTAIRFTSEAPLGRLAAALARASAADLGGVDGREHKAHSSSVVPPPNGGPRSSAGTTSVAARSRKRDREPALPGDAVWADTFLQYPLAAPKAIRRRLLYAGERAACCCAPLLSASEELLIVGCADGAVEFVNVKTGESIGNPLRHSDGVMCMTRDTADRAAPAPDWLAVGYRDGWVKVYNVDSRKLVRRFEKAHTMGITAVFFSGPRNAASLFGHRSFIVTGSFDGSVKVLDIAAGTVVQTVANCHASAFVHALLPLESRGTVVDTLRYCFLSSGNDGTVSVWRLEDRREEGVEVAGRVEVLRVQGAVPLGQVHHELRDAVPSQLYALPHVEDAAHGATATSDATSVPATATQDALVLTRAGKACVVRVTVTDDGNRYFCASLQALCIIATAQPLRSAFPHVHTVVSMSVPLLTLYATDCEGTVSLHNVEMKWYNEEQWSEFGGCMRASSAADQSALVIVEAGKPLKDLQLTCIWPPTQHQPSSVVAYSASLPAIYDMH
;
A
#
# COMPACT_ATOMS: atom_id res chain seq x y z
N MET A 1 -7.90 -1.59 -47.18
CA MET A 1 -8.81 -1.44 -46.02
C MET A 1 -7.96 -1.03 -44.84
N ALA A 2 -8.17 0.18 -44.35
CA ALA A 2 -7.33 0.82 -43.34
C ALA A 2 -7.63 0.24 -41.94
N SER A 3 -6.59 -0.17 -41.24
CA SER A 3 -6.61 -0.52 -39.81
C SER A 3 -6.76 0.74 -38.97
N PRO A 4 -7.62 0.77 -37.94
CA PRO A 4 -7.78 1.94 -37.10
C PRO A 4 -6.58 2.05 -36.15
N SER A 5 -5.75 3.06 -36.38
CA SER A 5 -4.79 3.57 -35.40
C SER A 5 -5.56 4.30 -34.29
N SER A 6 -5.87 3.62 -33.20
CA SER A 6 -6.29 4.28 -31.97
C SER A 6 -5.07 4.88 -31.28
N SER A 7 -4.84 6.17 -31.52
CA SER A 7 -3.95 6.99 -30.70
C SER A 7 -4.52 7.08 -29.27
N LEU A 8 -4.02 6.23 -28.38
CA LEU A 8 -4.20 6.41 -26.94
C LEU A 8 -3.51 7.71 -26.48
N PRO A 9 -4.12 8.48 -25.56
CA PRO A 9 -3.52 9.70 -25.05
C PRO A 9 -2.20 9.39 -24.31
N SER A 10 -1.23 10.28 -24.47
CA SER A 10 0.13 10.21 -23.94
C SER A 10 0.22 10.40 -22.41
N SER A 11 -0.68 9.78 -21.64
CA SER A 11 -0.79 9.94 -20.18
C SER A 11 -0.84 8.62 -19.39
N SER A 12 -0.28 7.53 -19.92
CA SER A 12 -0.19 6.26 -19.18
C SER A 12 1.21 5.68 -19.28
N ARG A 13 2.15 6.28 -18.53
CA ARG A 13 3.49 5.72 -18.25
C ARG A 13 3.41 4.64 -17.16
N VAL A 14 2.48 3.68 -17.31
CA VAL A 14 2.26 2.60 -16.34
C VAL A 14 2.58 1.28 -17.02
N ILE A 15 3.58 0.57 -16.52
CA ILE A 15 3.84 -0.82 -16.94
C ILE A 15 2.89 -1.71 -16.15
N PRO A 16 2.05 -2.54 -16.80
CA PRO A 16 1.19 -3.48 -16.10
C PRO A 16 2.05 -4.47 -15.30
N HIS A 17 1.64 -4.77 -14.07
CA HIS A 17 2.36 -5.67 -13.17
C HIS A 17 2.69 -7.04 -13.81
N GLU A 18 1.81 -7.57 -14.65
CA GLU A 18 2.01 -8.80 -15.43
C GLU A 18 3.28 -8.75 -16.29
N ARG A 19 3.58 -7.57 -16.86
CA ARG A 19 4.74 -7.38 -17.72
C ARG A 19 6.04 -7.34 -16.93
N VAL A 20 6.00 -6.84 -15.69
CA VAL A 20 7.14 -6.88 -14.76
C VAL A 20 7.37 -8.29 -14.26
N LEU A 21 6.29 -8.99 -13.89
CA LEU A 21 6.37 -10.41 -13.51
C LEU A 21 6.93 -11.27 -14.64
N GLN A 22 6.55 -11.03 -15.89
CA GLN A 22 7.16 -11.71 -17.05
C GLN A 22 8.68 -11.54 -17.10
N CYS A 23 9.21 -10.33 -16.87
CA CYS A 23 10.65 -10.10 -16.85
C CYS A 23 11.34 -10.77 -15.65
N VAL A 24 10.67 -10.85 -14.49
CA VAL A 24 11.18 -11.58 -13.32
C VAL A 24 11.16 -13.09 -13.57
N TYR A 25 10.12 -13.62 -14.20
CA TYR A 25 10.04 -15.04 -14.57
C TYR A 25 11.13 -15.42 -15.56
N GLU A 26 11.35 -14.62 -16.60
CA GLU A 26 12.44 -14.81 -17.56
C GLU A 26 13.80 -14.87 -16.81
N PHE A 27 14.06 -13.96 -15.88
CA PHE A 27 15.30 -13.96 -15.10
C PHE A 27 15.45 -15.17 -14.17
N LEU A 28 14.38 -15.56 -13.46
CA LEU A 28 14.41 -16.72 -12.58
C LEU A 28 14.60 -18.01 -13.38
N ASP A 29 14.04 -18.09 -14.57
CA ASP A 29 14.22 -19.22 -15.48
C ASP A 29 15.65 -19.30 -16.01
N GLU A 30 16.22 -18.16 -16.46
CA GLU A 30 17.62 -18.05 -16.93
C GLU A 30 18.64 -18.54 -15.88
N ASN A 31 18.45 -18.14 -14.63
CA ASN A 31 19.36 -18.47 -13.53
C ASN A 31 19.05 -19.83 -12.88
N GLY A 32 17.99 -20.51 -13.34
CA GLY A 32 17.57 -21.82 -12.88
C GLY A 32 17.01 -21.89 -11.47
N TYR A 33 16.42 -20.79 -11.00
CA TYR A 33 15.68 -20.72 -9.75
C TYR A 33 14.25 -21.27 -9.89
N GLN A 34 14.15 -22.55 -10.30
CA GLN A 34 12.86 -23.18 -10.63
C GLN A 34 11.87 -23.21 -9.46
N GLN A 35 12.36 -23.38 -8.22
CA GLN A 35 11.50 -23.41 -7.03
C GLN A 35 10.91 -22.03 -6.73
N ALA A 36 11.73 -20.98 -6.87
CA ALA A 36 11.27 -19.59 -6.68
C ALA A 36 10.28 -19.19 -7.78
N LEU A 37 10.53 -19.58 -9.02
CA LEU A 37 9.61 -19.33 -10.13
C LEU A 37 8.24 -19.99 -9.89
N ARG A 38 8.21 -21.26 -9.48
CA ARG A 38 6.96 -21.96 -9.17
C ARG A 38 6.21 -21.33 -7.98
N ALA A 39 6.93 -20.94 -6.93
CA ALA A 39 6.33 -20.29 -5.77
C ALA A 39 5.70 -18.94 -6.16
N LEU A 40 6.45 -18.11 -6.91
CA LEU A 40 5.98 -16.80 -7.36
C LEU A 40 4.79 -16.90 -8.33
N GLN A 41 4.80 -17.91 -9.21
CA GLN A 41 3.68 -18.23 -10.07
C GLN A 41 2.42 -18.64 -9.27
N ALA A 42 2.57 -19.45 -8.22
CA ALA A 42 1.46 -19.86 -7.37
C ALA A 42 0.86 -18.69 -6.58
N GLU A 43 1.69 -17.76 -6.12
CA GLU A 43 1.25 -16.56 -5.39
C GLU A 43 0.59 -15.53 -6.31
N SER A 44 1.22 -15.22 -7.45
CA SER A 44 0.74 -14.19 -8.37
C SER A 44 -0.46 -14.63 -9.22
N LYS A 45 -0.63 -15.95 -9.42
CA LYS A 45 -1.61 -16.54 -10.36
C LYS A 45 -1.44 -16.09 -11.82
N VAL A 46 -0.30 -15.51 -12.19
CA VAL A 46 0.02 -15.12 -13.58
C VAL A 46 0.81 -16.26 -14.23
N PRO A 47 0.30 -16.89 -15.31
CA PRO A 47 0.96 -18.03 -15.93
C PRO A 47 2.21 -17.62 -16.70
N TYR A 48 3.28 -18.39 -16.54
CA TYR A 48 4.47 -18.34 -17.40
C TYR A 48 4.66 -19.72 -18.03
N ASN A 49 3.99 -19.92 -19.16
CA ASN A 49 3.92 -21.19 -19.90
C ASN A 49 4.88 -21.16 -21.10
N VAL A 50 6.16 -20.89 -20.84
CA VAL A 50 7.20 -20.80 -21.87
C VAL A 50 8.03 -22.08 -21.89
N ILE A 51 8.25 -22.63 -23.08
CA ILE A 51 9.15 -23.77 -23.31
C ILE A 51 10.29 -23.31 -24.21
N HIS A 52 11.52 -23.36 -23.69
CA HIS A 52 12.73 -23.08 -24.46
C HIS A 52 13.14 -24.28 -25.29
N VAL A 53 13.09 -24.12 -26.62
CA VAL A 53 13.49 -25.15 -27.60
C VAL A 53 15.01 -25.07 -27.77
N LYS A 54 15.72 -26.18 -27.54
CA LYS A 54 17.15 -26.26 -27.84
C LYS A 54 17.32 -26.21 -29.37
N ALA A 55 18.08 -25.23 -29.87
CA ALA A 55 18.48 -25.20 -31.27
C ALA A 55 19.42 -26.38 -31.56
N ASP A 56 19.02 -27.27 -32.46
CA ASP A 56 19.89 -28.32 -32.97
C ASP A 56 21.00 -27.69 -33.84
N GLY A 57 22.26 -27.78 -33.41
CA GLY A 57 23.39 -27.51 -34.29
C GLY A 57 24.75 -27.17 -33.66
N ALA A 58 25.67 -28.16 -33.76
CA ALA A 58 27.13 -28.07 -33.82
C ALA A 58 27.94 -27.86 -32.52
N GLY A 59 28.73 -28.90 -32.21
CA GLY A 59 29.69 -29.04 -31.11
C GLY A 59 30.44 -27.78 -30.65
N GLY A 60 30.35 -27.53 -29.35
CA GLY A 60 31.26 -26.70 -28.59
C GLY A 60 31.32 -27.24 -27.16
N ALA A 61 32.36 -28.00 -26.84
CA ALA A 61 32.64 -28.41 -25.48
C ALA A 61 33.08 -27.20 -24.66
N GLY A 62 32.38 -26.92 -23.55
CA GLY A 62 32.79 -25.96 -22.54
C GLY A 62 31.81 -24.81 -22.32
N GLY A 63 30.83 -25.01 -21.43
CA GLY A 63 29.96 -23.95 -20.92
C GLY A 63 29.02 -24.52 -19.86
N ALA A 64 29.04 -23.94 -18.65
CA ALA A 64 28.30 -24.41 -17.49
C ALA A 64 26.80 -24.62 -17.81
N ALA A 65 26.25 -25.76 -17.39
CA ALA A 65 24.86 -26.14 -17.61
C ALA A 65 23.90 -25.12 -16.96
N GLN A 66 23.34 -24.23 -17.76
CA GLN A 66 22.25 -23.32 -17.36
C GLN A 66 20.96 -24.12 -17.16
N ALA A 67 20.40 -24.02 -15.96
CA ALA A 67 19.27 -24.81 -15.51
C ALA A 67 17.93 -24.12 -15.81
N SER A 68 17.59 -23.89 -17.08
CA SER A 68 16.23 -23.46 -17.44
C SER A 68 15.17 -24.47 -16.96
N LEU A 69 13.90 -24.10 -16.90
CA LEU A 69 12.74 -24.99 -16.76
C LEU A 69 12.79 -26.14 -17.78
N SER A 70 13.48 -25.95 -18.92
CA SER A 70 13.74 -27.01 -19.92
C SER A 70 15.01 -27.85 -19.64
N GLY A 71 15.89 -27.43 -18.74
CA GLY A 71 17.18 -28.05 -18.40
C GLY A 71 17.10 -29.42 -17.70
N LYS A 72 15.92 -29.87 -17.30
CA LYS A 72 15.62 -31.27 -16.90
C LYS A 72 14.42 -31.88 -17.61
N ARG A 73 13.89 -31.26 -18.67
CA ARG A 73 12.91 -31.91 -19.56
C ARG A 73 13.59 -32.77 -20.64
N GLY A 74 14.89 -32.59 -20.85
CA GLY A 74 15.71 -33.45 -21.68
C GLY A 74 16.14 -34.72 -20.93
N SER A 75 15.65 -35.87 -21.39
CA SER A 75 16.06 -37.22 -20.98
C SER A 75 15.54 -37.75 -19.64
N ALA A 76 14.22 -37.70 -19.42
CA ALA A 76 13.60 -38.91 -18.88
C ALA A 76 13.72 -39.98 -19.99
N LYS A 77 14.32 -41.14 -19.69
CA LYS A 77 14.55 -42.24 -20.67
C LYS A 77 13.30 -42.45 -21.55
N GLY A 78 13.34 -42.00 -22.81
CA GLY A 78 12.35 -42.38 -23.84
C GLY A 78 11.59 -41.28 -24.60
N PHE A 79 11.68 -39.99 -24.25
CA PHE A 79 10.90 -38.93 -24.94
C PHE A 79 11.76 -38.00 -25.80
N ALA A 80 11.16 -37.47 -26.89
CA ALA A 80 11.81 -36.56 -27.83
C ALA A 80 12.06 -35.17 -27.21
N ALA A 81 12.91 -34.36 -27.85
CA ALA A 81 13.15 -32.98 -27.42
C ALA A 81 11.87 -32.14 -27.54
N ALA A 82 11.61 -31.26 -26.58
CA ALA A 82 10.40 -30.42 -26.60
C ALA A 82 10.45 -29.43 -27.77
N SER A 83 9.50 -29.53 -28.71
CA SER A 83 9.31 -28.59 -29.80
C SER A 83 7.83 -28.50 -30.16
N GLU A 84 7.42 -27.41 -30.83
CA GLU A 84 6.03 -27.27 -31.27
C GLU A 84 5.62 -28.42 -32.20
N ARG A 85 6.51 -28.81 -33.13
CA ARG A 85 6.28 -29.93 -34.04
C ARG A 85 6.13 -31.26 -33.31
N ASN A 86 6.97 -31.53 -32.31
CA ASN A 86 6.89 -32.79 -31.55
C ASN A 86 5.64 -32.82 -30.65
N LEU A 87 5.13 -31.66 -30.21
CA LEU A 87 3.82 -31.60 -29.54
C LEU A 87 2.70 -31.99 -30.52
N GLU A 88 2.71 -31.47 -31.75
CA GLU A 88 1.72 -31.85 -32.77
C GLU A 88 1.77 -33.35 -33.03
N GLU A 89 2.95 -33.91 -33.27
CA GLU A 89 3.15 -35.34 -33.51
C GLU A 89 2.65 -36.17 -32.30
N ALA A 90 3.04 -35.82 -31.08
CA ALA A 90 2.62 -36.54 -29.87
C ALA A 90 1.10 -36.51 -29.65
N VAL A 91 0.43 -35.36 -29.86
CA VAL A 91 -1.04 -35.26 -29.74
C VAL A 91 -1.73 -36.03 -30.85
N MET A 92 -1.23 -35.95 -32.09
CA MET A 92 -1.83 -36.62 -33.23
C MET A 92 -1.65 -38.15 -33.18
N GLU A 93 -0.55 -38.63 -32.60
CA GLU A 93 -0.29 -40.06 -32.36
C GLU A 93 -1.03 -40.60 -31.12
N GLY A 94 -1.42 -39.73 -30.19
CA GLY A 94 -2.03 -40.14 -28.92
C GLY A 94 -0.99 -40.56 -27.87
N SER A 95 0.24 -40.03 -27.98
CA SER A 95 1.32 -40.22 -27.01
C SER A 95 1.07 -39.37 -25.75
N TRP A 96 -0.01 -39.66 -25.02
CA TRP A 96 -0.45 -38.84 -23.88
C TRP A 96 0.57 -38.79 -22.74
N ALA A 97 1.39 -39.83 -22.59
CA ALA A 97 2.49 -39.83 -21.62
C ALA A 97 3.53 -38.75 -21.94
N GLU A 98 3.87 -38.58 -23.22
CA GLU A 98 4.77 -37.52 -23.67
C GLU A 98 4.14 -36.14 -23.52
N VAL A 99 2.87 -35.99 -23.90
CA VAL A 99 2.11 -34.74 -23.73
C VAL A 99 2.11 -34.31 -22.25
N LEU A 100 1.77 -35.22 -21.34
CA LEU A 100 1.71 -34.92 -19.91
C LEU A 100 3.09 -34.59 -19.32
N HIS A 101 4.11 -35.40 -19.60
CA HIS A 101 5.43 -35.24 -18.98
C HIS A 101 6.27 -34.10 -19.57
N VAL A 102 6.23 -33.91 -20.90
CA VAL A 102 7.11 -32.94 -21.57
C VAL A 102 6.47 -31.56 -21.64
N TYR A 103 5.14 -31.49 -21.83
CA TYR A 103 4.46 -30.24 -22.16
C TYR A 103 3.53 -29.73 -21.06
N VAL A 104 2.94 -30.60 -20.23
CA VAL A 104 1.98 -30.19 -19.18
C VAL A 104 2.63 -30.08 -17.80
N ASP A 105 3.56 -30.97 -17.46
CA ASP A 105 4.15 -31.03 -16.13
C ASP A 105 4.89 -29.72 -15.76
N GLY A 106 4.49 -29.13 -14.63
CA GLY A 106 5.03 -27.86 -14.14
C GLY A 106 4.53 -26.59 -14.86
N LEU A 107 3.61 -26.68 -15.82
CA LEU A 107 2.97 -25.50 -16.41
C LEU A 107 1.64 -25.15 -15.71
N LEU A 108 1.38 -23.85 -15.58
CA LEU A 108 0.09 -23.34 -15.10
C LEU A 108 -0.86 -23.13 -16.27
N LEU A 109 -1.38 -24.23 -16.80
CA LEU A 109 -2.43 -24.19 -17.82
C LEU A 109 -3.78 -23.80 -17.20
N PRO A 110 -4.66 -23.10 -17.96
CA PRO A 110 -6.07 -22.93 -17.59
C PRO A 110 -6.76 -24.25 -17.27
N GLU A 111 -7.63 -24.25 -16.27
CA GLU A 111 -8.31 -25.47 -15.81
C GLU A 111 -9.18 -26.10 -16.91
N GLU A 112 -9.83 -25.30 -17.75
CA GLU A 112 -10.65 -25.78 -18.87
C GLU A 112 -9.83 -26.58 -19.91
N ILE A 113 -8.59 -26.17 -20.15
CA ILE A 113 -7.68 -26.86 -21.08
C ILE A 113 -7.21 -28.18 -20.47
N LYS A 114 -6.90 -28.20 -19.17
CA LYS A 114 -6.57 -29.45 -18.46
C LYS A 114 -7.77 -30.39 -18.43
N ALA A 115 -8.98 -29.89 -18.16
CA ALA A 115 -10.20 -30.67 -18.16
C ALA A 115 -10.44 -31.34 -19.52
N THR A 116 -10.29 -30.58 -20.61
CA THR A 116 -10.39 -31.08 -21.98
C THR A 116 -9.32 -32.13 -22.30
N LEU A 117 -8.08 -31.93 -21.84
CA LEU A 117 -7.00 -32.91 -22.00
C LEU A 117 -7.30 -34.24 -21.32
N TYR A 118 -7.67 -34.20 -20.04
CA TYR A 118 -7.99 -35.41 -19.30
C TYR A 118 -9.25 -36.10 -19.81
N GLU A 119 -10.23 -35.33 -20.31
CA GLU A 119 -11.41 -35.86 -20.99
C GLU A 119 -11.06 -36.66 -22.23
N VAL A 120 -10.22 -36.11 -23.12
CA VAL A 120 -9.75 -36.83 -24.31
C VAL A 120 -8.99 -38.09 -23.90
N ILE A 121 -8.03 -38.00 -22.98
CA ILE A 121 -7.26 -39.17 -22.49
C ILE A 121 -8.20 -40.27 -21.99
N LEU A 122 -9.21 -39.92 -21.20
CA LEU A 122 -10.16 -40.87 -20.63
C LEU A 122 -11.04 -41.51 -21.70
N GLU A 123 -11.55 -40.73 -22.66
CA GLU A 123 -12.28 -41.22 -23.82
C GLU A 123 -11.43 -42.24 -24.61
N GLU A 124 -10.17 -41.92 -24.91
CA GLU A 124 -9.30 -42.83 -25.66
C GLU A 124 -8.95 -44.11 -24.89
N MET A 125 -8.76 -44.00 -23.57
CA MET A 125 -8.54 -45.18 -22.71
C MET A 125 -9.70 -46.16 -22.78
N VAL A 126 -10.94 -45.68 -22.87
CA VAL A 126 -12.15 -46.52 -22.94
C VAL A 126 -12.42 -46.99 -24.37
N GLU A 127 -12.40 -46.07 -25.34
CA GLU A 127 -12.82 -46.31 -26.71
C GLU A 127 -11.74 -47.01 -27.54
N LEU A 128 -10.46 -46.62 -27.45
CA LEU A 128 -9.40 -47.24 -28.26
C LEU A 128 -8.74 -48.42 -27.55
N HIS A 129 -8.40 -48.26 -26.28
CA HIS A 129 -7.59 -49.24 -25.56
C HIS A 129 -8.40 -50.25 -24.74
N GLY A 130 -9.71 -50.03 -24.56
CA GLY A 130 -10.57 -50.90 -23.75
C GLY A 130 -10.16 -50.98 -22.28
N LEU A 131 -9.38 -50.03 -21.79
CA LEU A 131 -8.84 -49.98 -20.42
C LEU A 131 -9.83 -49.32 -19.45
N ALA A 132 -11.09 -49.76 -19.49
CA ALA A 132 -12.16 -49.19 -18.67
C ALA A 132 -11.89 -49.23 -17.15
N PRO A 133 -11.23 -50.26 -16.57
CA PRO A 133 -10.83 -50.24 -15.15
C PRO A 133 -9.81 -49.14 -14.82
N ALA A 134 -8.84 -48.89 -15.71
CA ALA A 134 -7.84 -47.84 -15.52
C ALA A 134 -8.47 -46.45 -15.70
N ALA A 135 -9.36 -46.28 -16.69
CA ALA A 135 -10.13 -45.05 -16.89
C ALA A 135 -10.99 -44.70 -15.67
N ARG A 136 -11.62 -45.70 -15.02
CA ARG A 136 -12.35 -45.50 -13.76
C ARG A 136 -11.44 -45.03 -12.63
N SER A 137 -10.26 -45.63 -12.49
CA SER A 137 -9.29 -45.21 -11.48
C SER A 137 -8.84 -43.75 -11.71
N LEU A 138 -8.60 -43.36 -12.97
CA LEU A 138 -8.26 -41.99 -13.32
C LEU A 138 -9.40 -41.01 -13.00
N LEU A 139 -10.65 -41.36 -13.37
CA LEU A 139 -11.85 -40.55 -13.09
C LEU A 139 -12.04 -40.27 -11.60
N LEU A 140 -11.77 -41.27 -10.75
CA LEU A 140 -11.96 -41.15 -9.31
C LEU A 140 -10.80 -40.42 -8.61
N ASN A 141 -9.56 -40.61 -9.06
CA ASN A 141 -8.38 -40.16 -8.32
C ASN A 141 -7.79 -38.84 -8.84
N ALA A 142 -8.01 -38.47 -10.11
CA ALA A 142 -7.40 -37.25 -10.65
C ALA A 142 -8.12 -36.00 -10.09
N PRO A 143 -7.37 -35.01 -9.55
CA PRO A 143 -7.96 -33.78 -8.98
C PRO A 143 -8.86 -33.02 -9.95
N ILE A 144 -8.53 -33.03 -11.24
CA ILE A 144 -9.29 -32.33 -12.27
C ILE A 144 -10.72 -32.85 -12.43
N PHE A 145 -10.95 -34.15 -12.22
CA PHE A 145 -12.29 -34.73 -12.29
C PHE A 145 -13.11 -34.47 -11.04
N GLN A 146 -12.46 -34.34 -9.87
CA GLN A 146 -13.13 -33.89 -8.64
C GLN A 146 -13.60 -32.44 -8.78
N LEU A 147 -12.79 -31.59 -9.40
CA LEU A 147 -13.17 -30.21 -9.73
C LEU A 147 -14.31 -30.17 -10.76
N MET A 148 -14.19 -30.96 -11.85
CA MET A 148 -15.23 -31.08 -12.88
C MET A 148 -16.58 -31.55 -12.31
N LYS A 149 -16.58 -32.43 -11.30
CA LYS A 149 -17.80 -32.89 -10.63
C LYS A 149 -18.55 -31.76 -9.91
N VAL A 150 -17.83 -30.76 -9.40
CA VAL A 150 -18.39 -29.59 -8.72
C VAL A 150 -18.82 -28.54 -9.75
N ASP A 151 -17.95 -28.22 -10.71
CA ASP A 151 -18.16 -27.07 -11.60
C ASP A 151 -19.05 -27.41 -12.82
N THR A 152 -18.89 -28.61 -13.38
CA THR A 152 -19.60 -29.06 -14.60
C THR A 152 -20.11 -30.51 -14.45
N PRO A 153 -21.10 -30.75 -13.55
CA PRO A 153 -21.55 -32.10 -13.22
C PRO A 153 -22.08 -32.89 -14.42
N ALA A 154 -22.64 -32.21 -15.43
CA ALA A 154 -23.10 -32.85 -16.66
C ALA A 154 -21.96 -33.52 -17.46
N ARG A 155 -20.77 -32.90 -17.54
CA ARG A 155 -19.59 -33.49 -18.19
C ARG A 155 -19.12 -34.72 -17.43
N TYR A 156 -19.00 -34.60 -16.10
CA TYR A 156 -18.58 -35.71 -15.25
C TYR A 156 -19.52 -36.92 -15.38
N ILE A 157 -20.84 -36.70 -15.30
CA ILE A 157 -21.85 -37.78 -15.44
C ILE A 157 -21.76 -38.46 -16.81
N ARG A 158 -21.48 -37.70 -17.88
CA ARG A 158 -21.28 -38.25 -19.23
C ARG A 158 -20.10 -39.22 -19.26
N LEU A 159 -18.97 -38.83 -18.69
CA LEU A 159 -17.75 -39.65 -18.64
C LEU A 159 -17.94 -40.88 -17.73
N GLU A 160 -18.64 -40.73 -16.61
CA GLU A 160 -18.98 -41.84 -15.71
C GLU A 160 -19.84 -42.89 -16.44
N LYS A 161 -20.92 -42.46 -17.12
CA LYS A 161 -21.77 -43.35 -17.93
C LYS A 161 -20.98 -44.06 -19.03
N MET A 162 -20.06 -43.35 -19.68
CA MET A 162 -19.20 -43.91 -20.73
C MET A 162 -18.26 -44.99 -20.18
N VAL A 163 -17.62 -44.74 -19.03
CA VAL A 163 -16.75 -45.71 -18.36
C VAL A 163 -17.55 -46.95 -17.93
N GLU A 164 -18.74 -46.77 -17.35
CA GLU A 164 -19.60 -47.90 -16.98
C GLU A 164 -20.05 -48.72 -18.19
N HIS A 165 -20.41 -48.07 -19.30
CA HIS A 165 -20.76 -48.75 -20.54
C HIS A 165 -19.57 -49.52 -21.13
N GLY A 166 -18.37 -48.94 -21.07
CA GLY A 166 -17.11 -49.61 -21.41
C GLY A 166 -16.82 -50.84 -20.54
N GLN A 167 -17.13 -50.79 -19.25
CA GLN A 167 -16.97 -51.94 -18.35
C GLN A 167 -17.95 -53.07 -18.66
N ARG A 168 -19.22 -52.74 -18.96
CA ARG A 168 -20.25 -53.73 -19.32
C ARG A 168 -19.91 -54.44 -20.64
N THR A 169 -19.51 -53.69 -21.66
CA THR A 169 -19.11 -54.25 -22.97
C THR A 169 -17.88 -55.16 -22.88
N MET A 170 -16.92 -54.87 -21.99
CA MET A 170 -15.77 -55.74 -21.72
C MET A 170 -16.15 -57.00 -20.92
N SER A 171 -17.13 -56.91 -20.00
CA SER A 171 -17.59 -58.05 -19.20
C SER A 171 -18.44 -59.05 -19.99
N GLU A 172 -19.07 -58.62 -21.09
CA GLU A 172 -19.86 -59.48 -21.99
C GLU A 172 -19.00 -60.16 -23.08
N GLY A 173 -17.82 -59.62 -23.38
CA GLY A 173 -16.91 -60.11 -24.43
C GLY A 173 -15.93 -61.18 -23.95
N THR A 174 -16.42 -62.38 -23.59
CA THR A 174 -15.56 -63.57 -23.53
C THR A 174 -15.65 -64.30 -24.87
N LEU A 175 -14.52 -64.44 -25.57
CA LEU A 175 -14.33 -65.15 -26.86
C LEU A 175 -14.69 -64.36 -28.14
N SER A 176 -13.79 -63.49 -28.60
CA SER A 176 -13.29 -63.47 -29.99
C SER A 176 -12.33 -62.28 -30.21
N ASN A 177 -11.38 -62.45 -31.11
CA ASN A 177 -10.36 -61.46 -31.51
C ASN A 177 -10.93 -60.04 -31.56
N ALA A 178 -10.51 -59.19 -30.63
CA ALA A 178 -10.85 -57.77 -30.65
C ALA A 178 -10.27 -57.16 -31.95
N PRO A 179 -11.09 -56.60 -32.84
CA PRO A 179 -10.57 -55.84 -33.97
C PRO A 179 -9.76 -54.69 -33.39
N THR A 180 -8.55 -54.46 -33.91
CA THR A 180 -7.77 -53.26 -33.64
C THR A 180 -8.69 -52.05 -33.83
N ARG A 181 -9.09 -51.42 -32.73
CA ARG A 181 -9.99 -50.26 -32.77
C ARG A 181 -9.19 -49.12 -33.43
N HIS A 182 -9.60 -48.74 -34.63
CA HIS A 182 -8.95 -47.68 -35.39
C HIS A 182 -9.41 -46.31 -34.89
N VAL A 183 -8.53 -45.31 -35.01
CA VAL A 183 -8.85 -43.93 -34.65
C VAL A 183 -10.00 -43.43 -35.52
N THR A 184 -11.10 -43.02 -34.88
CA THR A 184 -12.28 -42.51 -35.60
C THR A 184 -12.05 -41.05 -36.04
N PRO A 185 -12.75 -40.57 -37.08
CA PRO A 185 -12.66 -39.17 -37.49
C PRO A 185 -13.08 -38.20 -36.38
N GLU A 186 -13.99 -38.61 -35.50
CA GLU A 186 -14.40 -37.81 -34.34
C GLU A 186 -13.27 -37.64 -33.32
N MET A 187 -12.51 -38.71 -33.05
CA MET A 187 -11.35 -38.65 -32.15
C MET A 187 -10.23 -37.77 -32.71
N LEU A 188 -9.99 -37.84 -34.02
CA LEU A 188 -9.05 -36.93 -34.69
C LEU A 188 -9.50 -35.47 -34.57
N HIS A 189 -10.80 -35.20 -34.72
CA HIS A 189 -11.35 -33.86 -34.51
C HIS A 189 -11.16 -33.36 -33.07
N ARG A 190 -11.31 -34.23 -32.08
CA ARG A 190 -11.04 -33.89 -30.66
C ARG A 190 -9.54 -33.62 -30.41
N ARG A 191 -8.64 -34.47 -30.93
CA ARG A 191 -7.17 -34.28 -30.85
C ARG A 191 -6.74 -32.94 -31.45
N THR A 192 -7.27 -32.59 -32.62
CA THR A 192 -6.97 -31.33 -33.31
C THR A 192 -7.51 -30.10 -32.57
N SER A 193 -8.73 -30.18 -32.00
CA SER A 193 -9.29 -29.12 -31.14
C SER A 193 -8.44 -28.89 -29.88
N LEU A 194 -8.04 -29.97 -29.22
CA LEU A 194 -7.16 -29.94 -28.05
C LEU A 194 -5.78 -29.36 -28.39
N LEU A 195 -5.20 -29.75 -29.52
CA LEU A 195 -3.93 -29.22 -30.01
C LEU A 195 -4.00 -27.70 -30.21
N GLN A 196 -5.11 -27.20 -30.77
CA GLN A 196 -5.33 -25.77 -30.94
C GLN A 196 -5.39 -25.03 -29.60
N GLN A 197 -6.04 -25.62 -28.58
CA GLN A 197 -6.09 -25.04 -27.22
C GLN A 197 -4.71 -25.07 -26.53
N LEU A 198 -3.93 -26.13 -26.71
CA LEU A 198 -2.57 -26.21 -26.15
C LEU A 198 -1.63 -25.19 -26.80
N LYS A 199 -1.74 -24.98 -28.12
CA LYS A 199 -0.94 -23.98 -28.85
C LYS A 199 -1.24 -22.54 -28.44
N THR A 200 -2.46 -22.22 -28.02
CA THR A 200 -2.77 -20.88 -27.49
C THR A 200 -2.28 -20.68 -26.07
N ALA A 201 -2.11 -21.76 -25.30
CA ALA A 201 -1.70 -21.70 -23.89
C ALA A 201 -0.19 -21.86 -23.65
N ILE A 202 0.54 -22.50 -24.58
CA ILE A 202 1.98 -22.78 -24.49
C ILE A 202 2.74 -21.95 -25.51
N ARG A 203 3.75 -21.20 -25.04
CA ARG A 203 4.63 -20.40 -25.91
C ARG A 203 5.98 -21.10 -26.09
N PHE A 204 6.34 -21.43 -27.32
CA PHE A 204 7.66 -21.95 -27.66
C PHE A 204 8.60 -20.79 -28.02
N THR A 205 9.81 -20.78 -27.45
CA THR A 205 10.82 -19.77 -27.79
C THR A 205 12.18 -20.42 -28.04
N SER A 206 12.85 -20.02 -29.11
CA SER A 206 14.22 -20.43 -29.46
C SER A 206 15.24 -19.31 -29.24
N GLU A 207 14.77 -18.08 -29.04
CA GLU A 207 15.61 -16.91 -28.81
C GLU A 207 16.23 -16.98 -27.41
N ALA A 208 17.52 -16.69 -27.31
CA ALA A 208 18.17 -16.45 -26.03
C ALA A 208 17.46 -15.26 -25.37
N PRO A 209 17.04 -15.40 -24.11
CA PRO A 209 16.30 -14.33 -23.45
C PRO A 209 17.21 -13.09 -23.32
N LEU A 210 16.63 -11.92 -23.57
CA LEU A 210 17.37 -10.68 -23.84
C LEU A 210 18.06 -10.10 -22.59
N GLY A 211 18.04 -10.79 -21.44
CA GLY A 211 18.66 -10.35 -20.20
C GLY A 211 18.18 -8.98 -19.73
N ARG A 212 16.93 -8.60 -20.06
CA ARG A 212 16.41 -7.23 -19.88
C ARG A 212 16.45 -6.77 -18.43
N LEU A 213 16.13 -7.67 -17.50
CA LEU A 213 16.19 -7.37 -16.06
C LEU A 213 17.63 -7.19 -15.58
N ALA A 214 18.54 -8.07 -15.98
CA ALA A 214 19.96 -7.95 -15.65
C ALA A 214 20.57 -6.66 -16.22
N ALA A 215 20.24 -6.30 -17.45
CA ALA A 215 20.66 -5.05 -18.08
C ALA A 215 20.07 -3.81 -17.37
N ALA A 216 18.80 -3.88 -16.94
CA ALA A 216 18.17 -2.81 -16.16
C ALA A 216 18.81 -2.65 -14.77
N LEU A 217 19.06 -3.76 -14.06
CA LEU A 217 19.73 -3.77 -12.75
C LEU A 217 21.18 -3.28 -12.86
N ALA A 218 21.90 -3.67 -13.90
CA ALA A 218 23.26 -3.18 -14.15
C ALA A 218 23.27 -1.66 -14.36
N ARG A 219 22.31 -1.12 -15.14
CA ARG A 219 22.15 0.34 -15.33
C ARG A 219 21.81 1.06 -14.02
N ALA A 220 20.95 0.49 -13.18
CA ALA A 220 20.61 1.05 -11.87
C ALA A 220 21.84 1.06 -10.93
N SER A 221 22.59 -0.04 -10.86
CA SER A 221 23.81 -0.12 -10.06
C SER A 221 24.91 0.84 -10.52
N ALA A 222 24.97 1.13 -11.82
CA ALA A 222 25.91 2.10 -12.38
C ALA A 222 25.49 3.56 -12.11
N ALA A 223 24.20 3.83 -11.91
CA ALA A 223 23.71 5.15 -11.51
C ALA A 223 24.04 5.45 -10.03
N ASP A 224 23.97 4.44 -9.15
CA ASP A 224 24.32 4.58 -7.72
C ASP A 224 25.82 4.80 -7.47
N LEU A 225 26.69 4.46 -8.42
CA LEU A 225 28.15 4.64 -8.32
C LEU A 225 28.67 5.92 -8.99
N GLY A 226 27.78 6.75 -9.55
CA GLY A 226 28.12 7.99 -10.22
C GLY A 226 28.29 9.18 -9.28
N GLY A 227 29.23 9.10 -8.31
CA GLY A 227 29.40 10.19 -7.35
C GLY A 227 30.58 10.11 -6.38
N VAL A 228 31.74 9.55 -6.75
CA VAL A 228 32.99 9.80 -6.01
C VAL A 228 34.17 9.87 -6.97
N ASP A 229 34.80 11.04 -7.01
CA ASP A 229 36.06 11.30 -7.71
C ASP A 229 37.20 10.40 -7.24
N GLY A 230 38.16 10.21 -8.14
CA GLY A 230 39.15 9.13 -8.12
C GLY A 230 39.96 8.95 -6.84
N ARG A 231 40.13 7.69 -6.45
CA ARG A 231 41.36 7.19 -5.83
C ARG A 231 41.67 5.80 -6.37
N GLU A 232 42.84 5.73 -7.01
CA GLU A 232 43.46 4.51 -7.49
C GLU A 232 43.57 3.48 -6.37
N HIS A 233 42.99 2.29 -6.57
CA HIS A 233 43.53 1.07 -5.96
C HIS A 233 43.66 -0.02 -7.01
N LYS A 234 44.89 -0.13 -7.53
CA LYS A 234 45.40 -1.33 -8.20
C LYS A 234 45.31 -2.52 -7.24
N ALA A 235 44.68 -3.60 -7.69
CA ALA A 235 44.98 -4.94 -7.22
C ALA A 235 44.83 -5.97 -8.37
N HIS A 236 45.99 -6.26 -8.97
CA HIS A 236 46.42 -7.51 -9.60
C HIS A 236 45.50 -8.25 -10.60
N SER A 237 45.70 -7.96 -11.89
CA SER A 237 45.60 -8.99 -12.93
C SER A 237 47.00 -9.51 -13.28
N SER A 238 47.13 -10.83 -13.33
CA SER A 238 48.36 -11.55 -13.67
C SER A 238 48.66 -11.46 -15.17
N SER A 239 49.78 -10.82 -15.49
CA SER A 239 50.78 -11.25 -16.49
C SER A 239 50.27 -11.91 -17.78
N VAL A 240 50.19 -11.13 -18.86
CA VAL A 240 50.67 -11.56 -20.19
C VAL A 240 51.42 -10.39 -20.84
N VAL A 241 52.65 -10.66 -21.24
CA VAL A 241 53.68 -9.76 -21.81
C VAL A 241 53.29 -9.23 -23.20
N PRO A 242 53.50 -7.93 -23.51
CA PRO A 242 53.66 -7.48 -24.90
C PRO A 242 55.12 -7.09 -25.20
N PRO A 243 55.63 -7.28 -26.43
CA PRO A 243 56.96 -6.83 -26.81
C PRO A 243 56.96 -5.34 -27.25
N PRO A 244 58.13 -4.69 -27.24
CA PRO A 244 58.26 -3.24 -27.34
C PRO A 244 58.60 -2.78 -28.76
N ASN A 245 58.27 -1.53 -29.11
CA ASN A 245 59.12 -0.73 -30.01
C ASN A 245 58.76 0.77 -30.01
N GLY A 246 59.79 1.59 -29.74
CA GLY A 246 60.02 2.87 -30.41
C GLY A 246 59.38 4.15 -29.83
N GLY A 247 60.16 4.93 -29.06
CA GLY A 247 59.93 6.38 -28.89
C GLY A 247 60.38 7.21 -30.13
N PRO A 248 60.63 8.54 -30.03
CA PRO A 248 60.44 9.46 -28.90
C PRO A 248 59.84 10.87 -29.23
N ARG A 249 59.32 11.52 -28.18
CA ARG A 249 59.45 12.96 -27.78
C ARG A 249 58.93 14.15 -28.62
N SER A 250 58.49 15.15 -27.82
CA SER A 250 58.44 16.63 -28.02
C SER A 250 57.16 17.18 -28.68
N SER A 251 56.60 18.34 -28.31
CA SER A 251 56.92 19.40 -27.34
C SER A 251 55.74 20.40 -27.31
N ALA A 252 55.51 21.01 -26.14
CA ALA A 252 54.93 22.34 -25.83
C ALA A 252 54.01 23.10 -26.82
N GLY A 253 52.96 23.73 -26.26
CA GLY A 253 52.50 25.07 -26.69
C GLY A 253 51.00 25.26 -26.96
N THR A 254 50.24 25.55 -25.91
CA THR A 254 49.12 26.53 -25.82
C THR A 254 48.43 27.05 -27.11
N THR A 255 47.14 26.75 -27.29
CA THR A 255 45.98 27.69 -27.16
C THR A 255 44.75 27.25 -27.99
N SER A 256 43.62 27.14 -27.29
CA SER A 256 42.23 27.42 -27.72
C SER A 256 41.83 27.22 -29.20
N VAL A 257 41.17 26.10 -29.52
CA VAL A 257 40.08 26.06 -30.52
C VAL A 257 38.99 25.07 -30.06
N ALA A 258 37.75 25.54 -30.06
CA ALA A 258 36.54 24.78 -29.78
C ALA A 258 36.46 23.47 -30.59
N ALA A 259 36.23 22.35 -29.91
CA ALA A 259 35.93 21.07 -30.55
C ALA A 259 34.87 20.30 -29.76
N ARG A 260 33.63 20.40 -30.26
CA ARG A 260 32.56 19.40 -30.27
C ARG A 260 32.79 18.18 -29.37
N SER A 261 32.12 18.16 -28.22
CA SER A 261 31.92 16.95 -27.41
C SER A 261 31.32 15.86 -28.29
N ARG A 262 32.14 14.83 -28.55
CA ARG A 262 31.73 13.63 -29.27
C ARG A 262 30.74 12.89 -28.39
N LYS A 263 29.52 12.78 -28.91
CA LYS A 263 28.52 11.73 -28.67
C LYS A 263 29.20 10.47 -28.11
N ARG A 264 29.02 10.21 -26.82
CA ARG A 264 29.41 8.95 -26.20
C ARG A 264 28.45 7.90 -26.76
N ASP A 265 29.00 6.97 -27.52
CA ASP A 265 28.25 5.89 -28.19
C ASP A 265 27.41 5.15 -27.16
N ARG A 266 26.10 5.39 -27.23
CA ARG A 266 25.06 4.67 -26.52
C ARG A 266 24.96 3.32 -27.23
N GLU A 267 25.22 2.22 -26.52
CA GLU A 267 24.95 0.87 -27.05
C GLU A 267 23.53 0.82 -27.61
N PRO A 268 23.31 0.07 -28.71
CA PRO A 268 22.04 0.10 -29.43
C PRO A 268 20.89 -0.29 -28.50
N ALA A 269 20.04 0.68 -28.17
CA ALA A 269 18.87 0.49 -27.33
C ALA A 269 17.98 -0.59 -27.94
N LEU A 270 17.64 -1.61 -27.16
CA LEU A 270 16.72 -2.65 -27.61
C LEU A 270 15.32 -2.04 -27.79
N PRO A 271 14.51 -2.53 -28.74
CA PRO A 271 13.16 -2.00 -28.96
C PRO A 271 12.31 -2.09 -27.67
N GLY A 272 11.89 -0.93 -27.16
CA GLY A 272 11.05 -0.81 -25.94
C GLY A 272 11.77 -0.31 -24.68
N ASP A 273 13.10 -0.20 -24.67
CA ASP A 273 13.87 0.27 -23.50
C ASP A 273 13.57 1.72 -23.10
N ALA A 274 13.18 2.56 -24.07
CA ALA A 274 12.76 3.94 -23.80
C ALA A 274 11.49 4.02 -22.93
N VAL A 275 10.66 2.96 -22.93
CA VAL A 275 9.50 2.90 -22.05
C VAL A 275 9.95 2.69 -20.61
N TRP A 276 10.90 1.78 -20.36
CA TRP A 276 11.35 1.38 -19.01
C TRP A 276 12.24 2.39 -18.31
N ALA A 277 13.01 3.19 -19.05
CA ALA A 277 13.91 4.19 -18.47
C ALA A 277 13.16 5.33 -17.73
N ASP A 278 11.92 5.63 -18.17
CA ASP A 278 11.11 6.75 -17.68
C ASP A 278 9.74 6.31 -17.09
N THR A 279 9.51 5.00 -16.90
CA THR A 279 8.26 4.47 -16.33
C THR A 279 8.45 4.05 -14.87
N PHE A 280 7.51 4.52 -14.05
CA PHE A 280 7.45 4.19 -12.64
C PHE A 280 6.49 3.01 -12.42
N LEU A 281 6.90 2.08 -11.56
CA LEU A 281 5.98 1.11 -10.95
C LEU A 281 5.03 1.90 -10.05
N GLN A 282 3.79 2.09 -10.50
CA GLN A 282 2.76 2.72 -9.68
C GLN A 282 2.54 1.84 -8.45
N TYR A 283 2.74 2.41 -7.27
CA TYR A 283 2.45 1.74 -6.01
C TYR A 283 0.96 1.36 -6.04
N PRO A 284 0.59 0.07 -5.87
CA PRO A 284 -0.71 -0.46 -6.28
C PRO A 284 -1.85 -0.10 -5.32
N LEU A 285 -1.85 1.10 -4.75
CA LEU A 285 -2.95 1.63 -3.97
C LEU A 285 -4.04 2.08 -4.93
N ALA A 286 -5.21 1.47 -4.80
CA ALA A 286 -6.42 1.84 -5.51
C ALA A 286 -7.45 2.37 -4.50
N ALA A 287 -8.39 3.17 -4.99
CA ALA A 287 -9.60 3.46 -4.24
C ALA A 287 -10.37 2.12 -4.04
N PRO A 288 -11.10 1.96 -2.93
CA PRO A 288 -11.86 0.73 -2.68
C PRO A 288 -12.80 0.44 -3.85
N LYS A 289 -12.75 -0.78 -4.41
CA LYS A 289 -13.57 -1.19 -5.58
C LYS A 289 -14.76 -2.09 -5.24
N ALA A 290 -14.80 -2.62 -4.02
CA ALA A 290 -15.94 -3.37 -3.51
C ALA A 290 -16.09 -3.15 -2.00
N ILE A 291 -17.32 -3.25 -1.51
CA ILE A 291 -17.62 -3.20 -0.08
C ILE A 291 -17.47 -4.62 0.46
N ARG A 292 -16.46 -4.82 1.31
CA ARG A 292 -16.17 -6.13 1.90
C ARG A 292 -17.25 -6.57 2.89
N ARG A 293 -17.74 -5.65 3.71
CA ARG A 293 -18.72 -5.91 4.76
C ARG A 293 -19.38 -4.62 5.23
N ARG A 294 -20.63 -4.74 5.67
CA ARG A 294 -21.39 -3.70 6.39
C ARG A 294 -21.51 -4.12 7.85
N LEU A 295 -21.21 -3.21 8.76
CA LEU A 295 -21.30 -3.44 10.20
C LEU A 295 -22.65 -2.92 10.69
N LEU A 296 -23.63 -3.83 10.85
CA LEU A 296 -24.96 -3.49 11.33
C LEU A 296 -24.92 -3.13 12.82
N TYR A 297 -25.45 -1.96 13.17
CA TYR A 297 -25.71 -1.56 14.56
C TYR A 297 -27.21 -1.67 14.84
N ALA A 298 -27.57 -2.20 16.01
CA ALA A 298 -28.97 -2.32 16.40
C ALA A 298 -29.53 -0.95 16.87
N GLY A 299 -30.49 -0.38 16.13
CA GLY A 299 -31.29 0.80 16.53
C GLY A 299 -30.78 2.17 16.01
N GLU A 300 -31.13 3.26 16.70
CA GLU A 300 -30.76 4.67 16.39
C GLU A 300 -29.27 5.01 16.63
N ARG A 301 -28.36 4.03 16.53
CA ARG A 301 -26.93 4.17 16.89
C ARG A 301 -26.09 4.64 15.70
N ALA A 302 -26.21 5.91 15.33
CA ALA A 302 -25.36 6.49 14.29
C ALA A 302 -23.91 6.65 14.79
N ALA A 303 -22.92 6.18 14.01
CA ALA A 303 -21.51 6.29 14.34
C ALA A 303 -21.01 7.73 14.08
N CYS A 304 -20.47 8.39 15.09
CA CYS A 304 -19.98 9.77 15.04
C CYS A 304 -18.47 9.88 14.86
N CYS A 305 -17.70 8.99 15.48
CA CYS A 305 -16.24 8.92 15.34
C CYS A 305 -15.74 7.49 15.49
N CYS A 306 -14.67 7.14 14.78
CA CYS A 306 -14.08 5.81 14.84
C CYS A 306 -12.55 5.92 14.99
N ALA A 307 -11.96 5.04 15.81
CA ALA A 307 -10.52 4.93 15.96
C ALA A 307 -10.07 3.47 15.77
N PRO A 308 -9.08 3.20 14.89
CA PRO A 308 -8.56 1.86 14.71
C PRO A 308 -7.79 1.41 15.95
N LEU A 309 -7.89 0.12 16.30
CA LEU A 309 -7.17 -0.54 17.37
C LEU A 309 -6.51 -1.81 16.84
N LEU A 310 -5.19 -1.74 16.64
CA LEU A 310 -4.39 -2.85 16.16
C LEU A 310 -3.88 -3.66 17.35
N SER A 311 -4.48 -4.83 17.59
CA SER A 311 -3.94 -5.84 18.48
C SER A 311 -3.06 -6.81 17.67
N ALA A 312 -2.09 -7.46 18.32
CA ALA A 312 -1.17 -8.40 17.68
C ALA A 312 -1.88 -9.57 16.96
N SER A 313 -3.11 -9.90 17.37
CA SER A 313 -3.93 -10.97 16.77
C SER A 313 -5.23 -10.49 16.10
N GLU A 314 -5.74 -9.31 16.45
CA GLU A 314 -7.06 -8.83 16.04
C GLU A 314 -7.06 -7.38 15.56
N GLU A 315 -7.78 -7.13 14.47
CA GLU A 315 -8.08 -5.79 13.97
C GLU A 315 -9.40 -5.33 14.61
N LEU A 316 -9.27 -4.46 15.60
CA LEU A 316 -10.39 -3.90 16.34
C LEU A 316 -10.67 -2.47 15.88
N LEU A 317 -11.91 -2.05 15.99
CA LEU A 317 -12.37 -0.70 15.73
C LEU A 317 -13.13 -0.19 16.97
N ILE A 318 -12.73 0.96 17.49
CA ILE A 318 -13.47 1.66 18.55
C ILE A 318 -14.43 2.61 17.86
N VAL A 319 -15.72 2.52 18.17
CA VAL A 319 -16.79 3.28 17.52
C VAL A 319 -17.56 4.07 18.57
N GLY A 320 -17.61 5.38 18.40
CA GLY A 320 -18.37 6.28 19.25
C GLY A 320 -19.68 6.64 18.59
N CYS A 321 -20.78 6.43 19.30
CA CYS A 321 -22.13 6.56 18.79
C CYS A 321 -22.83 7.84 19.27
N ALA A 322 -23.82 8.28 18.50
CA ALA A 322 -24.67 9.43 18.80
C ALA A 322 -25.50 9.25 20.08
N ASP A 323 -25.72 8.01 20.53
CA ASP A 323 -26.43 7.66 21.78
C ASP A 323 -25.51 7.69 23.03
N GLY A 324 -24.24 8.02 22.85
CA GLY A 324 -23.25 8.08 23.94
C GLY A 324 -22.59 6.74 24.24
N ALA A 325 -22.88 5.68 23.49
CA ALA A 325 -22.17 4.42 23.58
C ALA A 325 -20.81 4.48 22.86
N VAL A 326 -19.81 3.81 23.43
CA VAL A 326 -18.54 3.50 22.77
C VAL A 326 -18.41 1.99 22.70
N GLU A 327 -18.44 1.46 21.48
CA GLU A 327 -18.42 0.03 21.19
C GLU A 327 -17.05 -0.38 20.64
N PHE A 328 -16.64 -1.62 20.92
CA PHE A 328 -15.44 -2.23 20.36
C PHE A 328 -15.88 -3.30 19.38
N VAL A 329 -15.51 -3.18 18.11
CA VAL A 329 -15.97 -4.06 17.03
C VAL A 329 -14.79 -4.75 16.39
N ASN A 330 -14.85 -6.06 16.24
CA ASN A 330 -13.86 -6.79 15.45
C ASN A 330 -14.15 -6.56 13.96
N VAL A 331 -13.17 -6.07 13.20
CA VAL A 331 -13.37 -5.67 11.80
C VAL A 331 -13.57 -6.90 10.90
N LYS A 332 -13.00 -8.05 11.27
CA LYS A 332 -13.08 -9.30 10.50
C LYS A 332 -14.39 -10.05 10.75
N THR A 333 -14.89 -10.08 11.99
CA THR A 333 -16.15 -10.75 12.33
C THR A 333 -17.36 -9.82 12.27
N GLY A 334 -17.15 -8.53 12.52
CA GLY A 334 -18.19 -7.52 12.63
C GLY A 334 -18.96 -7.57 13.95
N GLU A 335 -18.51 -8.39 14.90
CA GLU A 335 -19.17 -8.54 16.19
C GLU A 335 -18.66 -7.51 17.19
N SER A 336 -19.57 -7.01 18.02
CA SER A 336 -19.20 -6.17 19.17
C SER A 336 -18.61 -7.05 20.26
N ILE A 337 -17.44 -6.65 20.77
CA ILE A 337 -16.72 -7.39 21.79
C ILE A 337 -17.00 -6.74 23.13
N GLY A 338 -17.56 -7.52 24.05
CA GLY A 338 -17.83 -7.12 25.43
C GLY A 338 -18.81 -5.96 25.58
N ASN A 339 -18.88 -5.40 26.79
CA ASN A 339 -19.88 -4.38 27.11
C ASN A 339 -19.47 -2.99 26.58
N PRO A 340 -20.41 -2.24 25.97
CA PRO A 340 -20.14 -0.90 25.51
C PRO A 340 -19.97 0.06 26.70
N LEU A 341 -19.07 1.03 26.54
CA LEU A 341 -18.92 2.11 27.51
C LEU A 341 -20.04 3.12 27.27
N ARG A 342 -20.83 3.47 28.30
CA ARG A 342 -22.02 4.31 28.12
C ARG A 342 -21.91 5.66 28.80
N HIS A 343 -22.53 6.65 28.16
CA HIS A 343 -22.86 7.95 28.74
C HIS A 343 -24.28 8.37 28.33
N SER A 344 -24.76 9.46 28.92
CA SER A 344 -26.11 9.99 28.73
C SER A 344 -26.27 10.79 27.44
N ASP A 345 -25.18 11.33 26.89
CA ASP A 345 -25.20 12.16 25.69
C ASP A 345 -24.16 11.68 24.66
N GLY A 346 -24.36 12.10 23.40
CA GLY A 346 -23.66 11.59 22.23
C GLY A 346 -22.15 11.82 22.26
N VAL A 347 -21.41 10.86 21.70
CA VAL A 347 -19.95 10.95 21.54
C VAL A 347 -19.63 11.88 20.37
N MET A 348 -18.78 12.88 20.59
CA MET A 348 -18.38 13.84 19.56
C MET A 348 -16.96 13.61 19.04
N CYS A 349 -16.03 13.24 19.92
CA CYS A 349 -14.65 12.93 19.55
C CYS A 349 -14.04 11.88 20.48
N MET A 350 -13.01 11.20 19.98
CA MET A 350 -12.22 10.27 20.77
C MET A 350 -10.77 10.25 20.29
N THR A 351 -9.86 9.93 21.20
CA THR A 351 -8.43 9.81 20.91
C THR A 351 -7.80 8.74 21.78
N ARG A 352 -6.74 8.11 21.26
CA ARG A 352 -5.99 7.07 21.97
C ARG A 352 -4.61 7.61 22.34
N ASP A 353 -4.13 7.25 23.52
CA ASP A 353 -2.71 7.39 23.86
C ASP A 353 -2.00 6.10 23.44
N THR A 354 -1.35 6.12 22.28
CA THR A 354 -0.56 4.98 21.83
C THR A 354 0.82 5.05 22.48
N ALA A 355 1.15 4.05 23.30
CA ALA A 355 2.49 3.89 23.84
C ALA A 355 3.50 3.57 22.74
N ASP A 356 4.71 4.11 22.86
CA ASP A 356 5.81 3.74 21.98
C ASP A 356 6.23 2.29 22.28
N ARG A 357 6.44 1.48 21.23
CA ARG A 357 6.52 0.01 21.30
C ARG A 357 7.66 -0.54 22.17
N ALA A 358 8.55 0.32 22.65
CA ALA A 358 9.67 -0.05 23.51
C ALA A 358 9.24 -0.51 24.91
N ALA A 359 8.06 -0.12 25.41
CA ALA A 359 7.55 -0.56 26.72
C ALA A 359 6.07 -0.97 26.65
N PRO A 360 5.68 -2.12 27.23
CA PRO A 360 4.27 -2.52 27.29
C PRO A 360 3.54 -1.63 28.30
N ALA A 361 2.93 -0.55 27.81
CA ALA A 361 2.01 0.28 28.58
C ALA A 361 0.56 0.00 28.13
N PRO A 362 -0.41 0.12 29.05
CA PRO A 362 -1.81 -0.05 28.71
C PRO A 362 -2.27 1.03 27.73
N ASP A 363 -3.18 0.66 26.84
CA ASP A 363 -3.80 1.62 25.92
C ASP A 363 -4.86 2.46 26.64
N TRP A 364 -4.79 3.78 26.48
CA TRP A 364 -5.75 4.72 27.07
C TRP A 364 -6.63 5.34 26.00
N LEU A 365 -7.90 5.56 26.34
CA LEU A 365 -8.90 6.18 25.48
C LEU A 365 -9.51 7.38 26.20
N ALA A 366 -9.41 8.56 25.60
CA ALA A 366 -10.16 9.74 26.03
C ALA A 366 -11.33 9.99 25.09
N VAL A 367 -12.50 10.24 25.66
CA VAL A 367 -13.77 10.44 24.95
C VAL A 367 -14.39 11.76 25.37
N GLY A 368 -14.74 12.59 24.38
CA GLY A 368 -15.45 13.85 24.56
C GLY A 368 -16.90 13.74 24.11
N TYR A 369 -17.81 14.23 24.94
CA TYR A 369 -19.25 14.13 24.75
C TYR A 369 -19.91 15.48 24.41
N ARG A 370 -21.15 15.43 23.93
CA ARG A 370 -21.94 16.60 23.53
C ARG A 370 -22.35 17.50 24.70
N ASP A 371 -22.47 16.95 25.91
CA ASP A 371 -22.81 17.68 27.14
C ASP A 371 -21.59 18.29 27.85
N GLY A 372 -20.41 18.25 27.22
CA GLY A 372 -19.18 18.84 27.75
C GLY A 372 -18.44 17.94 28.75
N TRP A 373 -18.83 16.67 28.88
CA TRP A 373 -18.10 15.69 29.71
C TRP A 373 -16.89 15.13 28.98
N VAL A 374 -15.81 14.90 29.74
CA VAL A 374 -14.64 14.14 29.27
C VAL A 374 -14.49 12.90 30.13
N LYS A 375 -14.33 11.73 29.52
CA LYS A 375 -14.04 10.50 30.25
C LYS A 375 -12.81 9.81 29.70
N VAL A 376 -12.04 9.21 30.61
CA VAL A 376 -10.83 8.46 30.31
C VAL A 376 -11.04 7.01 30.71
N TYR A 377 -10.78 6.13 29.76
CA TYR A 377 -10.97 4.70 29.88
C TYR A 377 -9.65 3.98 29.66
N ASN A 378 -9.47 2.87 30.37
CA ASN A 378 -8.45 1.89 30.04
C ASN A 378 -9.03 0.94 28.98
N VAL A 379 -8.36 0.81 27.83
CA VAL A 379 -8.84 0.03 26.68
C VAL A 379 -8.83 -1.47 26.98
N ASP A 380 -7.79 -1.96 27.65
CA ASP A 380 -7.62 -3.38 27.95
C ASP A 380 -8.67 -3.87 28.95
N SER A 381 -8.83 -3.14 30.06
CA SER A 381 -9.79 -3.48 31.11
C SER A 381 -11.21 -3.01 30.80
N ARG A 382 -11.38 -2.08 29.85
CA ARG A 382 -12.66 -1.43 29.49
C ARG A 382 -13.37 -0.80 30.68
N LYS A 383 -12.60 -0.23 31.59
CA LYS A 383 -13.12 0.42 32.80
C LYS A 383 -12.92 1.91 32.70
N LEU A 384 -13.90 2.66 33.23
CA LEU A 384 -13.78 4.09 33.44
C LEU A 384 -12.74 4.34 34.53
N VAL A 385 -11.73 5.14 34.20
CA VAL A 385 -10.64 5.48 35.12
C VAL A 385 -10.81 6.91 35.64
N ARG A 386 -11.11 7.86 34.77
CA ARG A 386 -11.38 9.26 35.16
C ARG A 386 -12.61 9.83 34.47
N ARG A 387 -13.29 10.75 35.16
CA ARG A 387 -14.39 11.56 34.63
C ARG A 387 -14.13 13.02 34.97
N PHE A 388 -14.39 13.91 34.02
CA PHE A 388 -14.41 15.34 34.21
C PHE A 388 -15.82 15.81 33.91
N GLU A 389 -16.57 16.07 34.98
CA GLU A 389 -17.96 16.49 34.89
C GLU A 389 -18.04 17.91 34.36
N LYS A 390 -18.79 18.11 33.26
CA LYS A 390 -19.00 19.42 32.62
C LYS A 390 -17.71 20.23 32.50
N ALA A 391 -16.66 19.59 31.99
CA ALA A 391 -15.39 20.26 31.73
C ALA A 391 -15.60 21.49 30.83
N HIS A 392 -16.54 21.41 29.88
CA HIS A 392 -16.97 22.50 29.02
C HIS A 392 -18.47 22.78 29.17
N THR A 393 -18.92 23.98 28.77
CA THR A 393 -20.36 24.33 28.77
C THR A 393 -21.09 23.83 27.52
N MET A 394 -20.35 23.47 26.48
CA MET A 394 -20.85 22.91 25.22
C MET A 394 -20.06 21.65 24.83
N GLY A 395 -20.48 21.00 23.75
CA GLY A 395 -19.86 19.76 23.25
C GLY A 395 -18.38 19.88 22.94
N ILE A 396 -17.65 18.79 23.18
CA ILE A 396 -16.20 18.71 22.98
C ILE A 396 -15.91 18.26 21.55
N THR A 397 -15.21 19.10 20.80
CA THR A 397 -14.94 18.91 19.37
C THR A 397 -13.64 18.16 19.11
N ALA A 398 -12.64 18.35 19.97
CA ALA A 398 -11.34 17.71 19.85
C ALA A 398 -10.74 17.40 21.21
N VAL A 399 -9.98 16.30 21.28
CA VAL A 399 -9.28 15.85 22.48
C VAL A 399 -7.97 15.19 22.08
N PHE A 400 -6.89 15.45 22.82
CA PHE A 400 -5.61 14.73 22.67
C PHE A 400 -4.87 14.62 24.01
N PHE A 401 -4.02 13.59 24.13
CA PHE A 401 -3.16 13.38 25.29
C PHE A 401 -1.85 14.17 25.15
N SER A 402 -1.39 14.81 26.23
CA SER A 402 -0.17 15.63 26.26
C SER A 402 0.55 15.49 27.60
N GLY A 403 1.82 15.91 27.67
CA GLY A 403 2.62 15.78 28.89
C GLY A 403 3.51 14.54 28.93
N PRO A 404 4.35 14.44 29.98
CA PRO A 404 5.24 13.31 30.17
C PRO A 404 4.44 12.05 30.48
N ARG A 405 4.99 10.88 30.18
CA ARG A 405 4.36 9.62 30.58
C ARG A 405 4.51 9.44 32.08
N ASN A 406 3.41 9.17 32.76
CA ASN A 406 3.39 8.98 34.20
C ASN A 406 3.97 7.61 34.57
N ALA A 407 4.96 7.61 35.48
CA ALA A 407 5.60 6.42 36.01
C ALA A 407 5.02 5.97 37.38
N ALA A 408 4.26 6.84 38.06
CA ALA A 408 3.81 6.62 39.44
C ALA A 408 2.32 6.25 39.53
N SER A 409 1.42 7.14 39.11
CA SER A 409 -0.04 6.93 39.18
C SER A 409 -0.60 6.62 37.80
N LEU A 410 -1.34 5.53 37.63
CA LEU A 410 -1.87 5.06 36.33
C LEU A 410 -0.74 4.93 35.29
N PHE A 411 0.04 3.87 35.40
CA PHE A 411 1.23 3.64 34.58
C PHE A 411 0.98 3.81 33.07
N GLY A 412 1.84 4.57 32.41
CA GLY A 412 1.95 4.61 30.94
C GLY A 412 1.13 5.68 30.22
N HIS A 413 0.14 6.32 30.87
CA HIS A 413 -0.59 7.45 30.26
C HIS A 413 0.24 8.75 30.29
N ARG A 414 -0.01 9.66 29.35
CA ARG A 414 0.45 11.05 29.47
C ARG A 414 -0.30 11.79 30.58
N SER A 415 0.38 12.70 31.28
CA SER A 415 -0.18 13.40 32.46
C SER A 415 -1.40 14.29 32.19
N PHE A 416 -1.52 14.85 30.97
CA PHE A 416 -2.53 15.83 30.62
C PHE A 416 -3.41 15.38 29.46
N ILE A 417 -4.62 15.94 29.43
CA ILE A 417 -5.53 15.92 28.30
C ILE A 417 -5.82 17.36 27.91
N VAL A 418 -5.73 17.68 26.64
CA VAL A 418 -6.12 18.98 26.10
C VAL A 418 -7.42 18.81 25.32
N THR A 419 -8.40 19.67 25.60
CA THR A 419 -9.73 19.62 24.99
C THR A 419 -10.10 20.94 24.33
N GLY A 420 -10.77 20.86 23.19
CA GLY A 420 -11.39 21.98 22.49
C GLY A 420 -12.90 21.78 22.42
N SER A 421 -13.66 22.88 22.43
CA SER A 421 -15.11 22.85 22.49
C SER A 421 -15.78 23.92 21.63
N PHE A 422 -17.07 23.72 21.37
CA PHE A 422 -17.98 24.75 20.87
C PHE A 422 -18.23 25.90 21.86
N ASP A 423 -17.69 25.86 23.08
CA ASP A 423 -17.70 27.02 23.98
C ASP A 423 -16.56 28.03 23.69
N GLY A 424 -15.68 27.71 22.73
CA GLY A 424 -14.61 28.59 22.27
C GLY A 424 -13.37 28.58 23.15
N SER A 425 -13.37 27.70 24.15
CA SER A 425 -12.25 27.51 25.05
C SER A 425 -11.44 26.26 24.72
N VAL A 426 -10.14 26.35 25.00
CA VAL A 426 -9.25 25.20 25.12
C VAL A 426 -8.93 25.00 26.60
N LYS A 427 -9.07 23.77 27.09
CA LYS A 427 -8.81 23.43 28.49
C LYS A 427 -7.76 22.35 28.60
N VAL A 428 -7.01 22.39 29.70
CA VAL A 428 -6.02 21.36 30.07
C VAL A 428 -6.49 20.69 31.34
N LEU A 429 -6.66 19.39 31.26
CA LEU A 429 -7.13 18.54 32.33
C LEU A 429 -5.99 17.65 32.79
N ASP A 430 -5.80 17.57 34.11
CA ASP A 430 -4.81 16.69 34.71
C ASP A 430 -5.49 15.38 35.10
N ILE A 431 -4.99 14.27 34.57
CA ILE A 431 -5.59 12.94 34.77
C ILE A 431 -5.33 12.44 36.19
N ALA A 432 -4.16 12.74 36.77
CA ALA A 432 -3.83 12.34 38.13
C ALA A 432 -4.66 13.13 39.14
N ALA A 433 -4.75 14.46 38.98
CA ALA A 433 -5.53 15.33 39.87
C ALA A 433 -7.04 15.22 39.65
N GLY A 434 -7.49 14.87 38.44
CA GLY A 434 -8.92 14.81 38.09
C GLY A 434 -9.59 16.19 38.00
N THR A 435 -8.80 17.25 37.81
CA THR A 435 -9.27 18.64 37.75
C THR A 435 -8.82 19.35 36.48
N VAL A 436 -9.56 20.38 36.08
CA VAL A 436 -9.12 21.33 35.04
C VAL A 436 -8.05 22.25 35.64
N VAL A 437 -6.85 22.25 35.07
CA VAL A 437 -5.71 23.04 35.58
C VAL A 437 -5.56 24.37 34.85
N GLN A 438 -5.91 24.39 33.56
CA GLN A 438 -5.84 25.59 32.74
C GLN A 438 -7.07 25.72 31.85
N THR A 439 -7.55 26.95 31.68
CA THR A 439 -8.62 27.31 30.74
C THR A 439 -8.20 28.54 29.96
N VAL A 440 -8.22 28.42 28.64
CA VAL A 440 -7.98 29.51 27.69
C VAL A 440 -9.28 29.79 26.96
N ALA A 441 -9.96 30.87 27.33
CA ALA A 441 -11.17 31.31 26.65
C ALA A 441 -10.84 32.10 25.38
N ASN A 442 -11.78 32.14 24.43
CA ASN A 442 -11.68 32.95 23.20
C ASN A 442 -10.40 32.66 22.41
N CYS A 443 -10.15 31.36 22.16
CA CYS A 443 -8.99 30.92 21.39
C CYS A 443 -9.01 31.45 19.95
N HIS A 444 -10.20 31.65 19.41
CA HIS A 444 -10.51 32.17 18.08
C HIS A 444 -11.57 33.29 18.19
N ALA A 445 -11.70 34.14 17.17
CA ALA A 445 -12.65 35.25 17.17
C ALA A 445 -14.10 34.75 17.10
N SER A 446 -14.33 33.63 16.40
CA SER A 446 -15.57 32.86 16.53
C SER A 446 -15.50 31.94 17.74
N ALA A 447 -16.61 31.80 18.47
CA ALA A 447 -16.69 31.02 19.69
C ALA A 447 -16.50 29.48 19.53
N PHE A 448 -15.96 28.96 18.42
CA PHE A 448 -15.83 27.51 18.19
C PHE A 448 -14.40 27.09 17.87
N VAL A 449 -13.90 26.09 18.61
CA VAL A 449 -12.68 25.34 18.25
C VAL A 449 -13.10 24.12 17.45
N HIS A 450 -12.57 23.92 16.24
CA HIS A 450 -12.91 22.78 15.37
C HIS A 450 -12.00 21.58 15.59
N ALA A 451 -10.69 21.79 15.59
CA ALA A 451 -9.71 20.72 15.73
C ALA A 451 -8.51 21.16 16.57
N LEU A 452 -7.86 20.17 17.18
CA LEU A 452 -6.60 20.33 17.90
C LEU A 452 -5.58 19.34 17.33
N LEU A 453 -4.33 19.75 17.22
CA LEU A 453 -3.24 18.89 16.76
C LEU A 453 -2.02 19.03 17.68
N PRO A 454 -1.61 17.98 18.41
CA PRO A 454 -0.33 17.99 19.11
C PRO A 454 0.82 18.08 18.12
N LEU A 455 1.83 18.90 18.47
CA LEU A 455 3.08 18.96 17.75
C LEU A 455 4.15 18.16 18.48
N GLU A 456 4.90 17.34 17.76
CA GLU A 456 6.01 16.55 18.27
C GLU A 456 7.29 17.38 18.20
N SER A 457 7.83 17.80 19.34
CA SER A 457 9.12 18.50 19.40
C SER A 457 10.27 17.49 19.31
N ARG A 458 11.16 17.68 18.32
CA ARG A 458 12.42 16.94 18.19
C ARG A 458 13.59 17.84 18.59
N GLY A 459 14.41 17.38 19.54
CA GLY A 459 15.64 18.04 19.99
C GLY A 459 16.42 17.15 20.96
N THR A 460 17.75 17.25 20.93
CA THR A 460 18.70 16.48 21.77
C THR A 460 18.68 16.87 23.26
N VAL A 461 17.97 17.95 23.60
CA VAL A 461 17.62 18.31 24.97
C VAL A 461 16.12 18.12 25.08
N VAL A 462 15.71 17.03 25.70
CA VAL A 462 14.30 16.79 26.02
C VAL A 462 13.91 17.79 27.11
N ASP A 463 13.45 18.96 26.73
CA ASP A 463 12.71 19.82 27.65
C ASP A 463 11.37 19.14 27.93
N THR A 464 11.37 18.19 28.88
CA THR A 464 10.30 17.24 29.19
C THR A 464 8.99 17.88 29.63
N LEU A 465 8.94 19.21 29.73
CA LEU A 465 7.83 19.96 30.30
C LEU A 465 7.19 20.95 29.32
N ARG A 466 7.66 21.01 28.06
CA ARG A 466 7.17 21.96 27.06
C ARG A 466 6.61 21.26 25.83
N TYR A 467 5.35 21.54 25.52
CA TYR A 467 4.59 20.87 24.46
C TYR A 467 3.92 21.91 23.57
N CYS A 468 4.03 21.77 22.25
CA CYS A 468 3.34 22.67 21.32
C CYS A 468 2.11 22.00 20.70
N PHE A 469 1.10 22.77 20.32
CA PHE A 469 -0.06 22.25 19.60
C PHE A 469 -0.72 23.34 18.75
N LEU A 470 -1.49 22.92 17.75
CA LEU A 470 -2.31 23.80 16.92
C LEU A 470 -3.78 23.74 17.37
N SER A 471 -4.48 24.85 17.23
CA SER A 471 -5.94 24.88 17.25
C SER A 471 -6.49 25.53 15.99
N SER A 472 -7.61 25.01 15.49
CA SER A 472 -8.33 25.60 14.35
C SER A 472 -9.68 26.16 14.78
N GLY A 473 -10.05 27.31 14.20
CA GLY A 473 -11.30 28.02 14.48
C GLY A 473 -12.29 28.00 13.31
N ASN A 474 -13.57 28.24 13.59
CA ASN A 474 -14.60 28.43 12.56
C ASN A 474 -14.44 29.74 11.78
N ASP A 475 -13.65 30.67 12.29
CA ASP A 475 -13.30 31.94 11.67
C ASP A 475 -12.23 31.82 10.57
N GLY A 476 -11.84 30.60 10.18
CA GLY A 476 -10.82 30.40 9.15
C GLY A 476 -9.39 30.59 9.66
N THR A 477 -9.18 30.60 10.98
CA THR A 477 -7.86 30.82 11.58
C THR A 477 -7.25 29.56 12.19
N VAL A 478 -5.92 29.54 12.26
CA VAL A 478 -5.12 28.55 12.99
C VAL A 478 -4.23 29.28 13.98
N SER A 479 -4.16 28.80 15.22
CA SER A 479 -3.35 29.37 16.29
C SER A 479 -2.32 28.35 16.78
N VAL A 480 -1.12 28.82 17.12
CA VAL A 480 -0.03 27.99 17.68
C VAL A 480 0.07 28.25 19.18
N TRP A 481 0.03 27.18 19.95
CA TRP A 481 0.04 27.21 21.41
C TRP A 481 1.21 26.42 21.98
N ARG A 482 1.64 26.83 23.17
CA ARG A 482 2.61 26.14 24.01
C ARG A 482 1.97 25.82 25.34
N LEU A 483 2.14 24.59 25.79
CA LEU A 483 1.76 24.06 27.10
C LEU A 483 3.05 23.84 27.90
N GLU A 484 3.13 24.43 29.08
CA GLU A 484 4.25 24.32 30.01
C GLU A 484 3.78 23.74 31.34
N ASP A 485 4.45 22.71 31.83
CA ASP A 485 4.27 22.23 33.20
C ASP A 485 5.38 22.78 34.10
N ARG A 486 5.10 23.89 34.80
CA ARG A 486 6.08 24.52 35.71
C ARG A 486 6.09 23.95 37.11
N ARG A 487 5.36 22.86 37.39
CA ARG A 487 5.29 22.27 38.74
C ARG A 487 6.63 21.73 39.24
N GLU A 488 7.56 21.44 38.34
CA GLU A 488 8.88 20.87 38.67
C GLU A 488 10.01 21.93 38.69
N GLU A 489 9.74 23.20 38.34
CA GLU A 489 10.73 24.29 38.33
C GLU A 489 10.80 25.03 39.70
N GLY A 490 11.45 24.44 40.70
CA GLY A 490 12.02 25.15 41.87
C GLY A 490 11.06 25.64 42.98
N VAL A 491 11.58 25.70 44.21
CA VAL A 491 10.84 25.74 45.51
C VAL A 491 10.20 27.10 45.87
N GLU A 492 10.44 28.19 45.13
CA GLU A 492 10.02 29.54 45.56
C GLU A 492 8.73 30.11 44.92
N VAL A 493 8.17 29.48 43.88
CA VAL A 493 6.86 29.86 43.32
C VAL A 493 6.04 28.60 43.11
N ALA A 494 4.78 28.58 43.55
CA ALA A 494 3.88 27.46 43.29
C ALA A 494 3.70 27.28 41.77
N GLY A 495 4.45 26.35 41.18
CA GLY A 495 4.44 26.07 39.76
C GLY A 495 3.04 25.71 39.27
N ARG A 496 2.60 26.34 38.17
CA ARG A 496 1.31 26.09 37.54
C ARG A 496 1.50 25.58 36.12
N VAL A 497 0.56 24.75 35.66
CA VAL A 497 0.45 24.39 34.24
C VAL A 497 -0.12 25.57 33.46
N GLU A 498 0.62 26.09 32.49
CA GLU A 498 0.25 27.26 31.69
C GLU A 498 0.11 26.91 30.22
N VAL A 499 -0.85 27.55 29.56
CA VAL A 499 -1.00 27.51 28.10
C VAL A 499 -0.79 28.92 27.58
N LEU A 500 0.26 29.11 26.78
CA LEU A 500 0.66 30.37 26.19
C LEU A 500 0.41 30.35 24.68
N ARG A 501 -0.06 31.46 24.14
CA ARG A 501 -0.21 31.65 22.70
C ARG A 501 1.15 32.05 22.12
N VAL A 502 1.72 31.19 21.26
CA VAL A 502 3.01 31.46 20.58
C VAL A 502 2.79 32.38 19.39
N GLN A 503 1.73 32.13 18.62
CA GLN A 503 1.35 32.95 17.49
C GLN A 503 -0.14 33.27 17.55
N GLY A 504 -0.47 34.53 17.21
CA GLY A 504 -1.85 34.98 17.02
C GLY A 504 -2.63 34.08 16.06
N ALA A 505 -3.96 34.15 16.11
CA ALA A 505 -4.81 33.45 15.15
C ALA A 505 -4.46 33.91 13.71
N VAL A 506 -3.87 33.01 12.92
CA VAL A 506 -3.44 33.27 11.54
C VAL A 506 -4.57 32.85 10.61
N PRO A 507 -5.19 33.76 9.84
CA PRO A 507 -6.14 33.40 8.80
C PRO A 507 -5.46 32.54 7.73
N LEU A 508 -6.13 31.48 7.27
CA LEU A 508 -5.56 30.61 6.22
C LEU A 508 -5.21 31.36 4.93
N GLY A 509 -5.93 32.45 4.62
CA GLY A 509 -5.60 33.34 3.51
C GLY A 509 -4.23 34.03 3.61
N GLN A 510 -3.69 34.20 4.83
CA GLN A 510 -2.33 34.70 5.05
C GLN A 510 -1.29 33.59 4.85
N VAL A 511 -1.65 32.34 5.13
CA VAL A 511 -0.78 31.17 4.87
C VAL A 511 -0.65 30.92 3.37
N HIS A 512 -1.77 30.98 2.64
CA HIS A 512 -1.78 30.91 1.18
C HIS A 512 -3.01 31.58 0.59
N HIS A 513 -2.83 32.38 -0.48
CA HIS A 513 -3.88 33.17 -1.11
C HIS A 513 -5.09 32.32 -1.58
N GLU A 514 -4.86 31.08 -2.00
CA GLU A 514 -5.94 30.16 -2.42
C GLU A 514 -6.88 29.72 -1.29
N LEU A 515 -6.51 29.95 -0.02
CA LEU A 515 -7.25 29.54 1.17
C LEU A 515 -8.02 30.70 1.84
N ARG A 516 -8.17 31.84 1.15
CA ARG A 516 -8.78 33.07 1.71
C ARG A 516 -10.13 32.85 2.38
N ASP A 517 -10.98 32.01 1.80
CA ASP A 517 -12.34 31.72 2.29
C ASP A 517 -12.46 30.31 2.88
N ALA A 518 -11.32 29.64 3.13
CA ALA A 518 -11.29 28.27 3.59
C ALA A 518 -11.42 28.22 5.12
N VAL A 519 -12.28 27.33 5.61
CA VAL A 519 -12.42 27.06 7.06
C VAL A 519 -11.78 25.72 7.38
N PRO A 520 -10.76 25.67 8.26
CA PRO A 520 -10.11 24.43 8.67
C PRO A 520 -11.07 23.57 9.49
N SER A 521 -11.31 22.33 9.02
CA SER A 521 -12.22 21.37 9.67
C SER A 521 -11.51 20.30 10.47
N GLN A 522 -10.37 19.80 9.97
CA GLN A 522 -9.57 18.75 10.61
C GLN A 522 -8.08 19.02 10.39
N LEU A 523 -7.27 18.58 11.35
CA LEU A 523 -5.82 18.73 11.36
C LEU A 523 -5.19 17.34 11.58
N TYR A 524 -4.18 17.01 10.78
CA TYR A 524 -3.42 15.76 10.90
C TYR A 524 -1.93 16.05 10.93
N ALA A 525 -1.21 15.41 11.84
CA ALA A 525 0.25 15.39 11.84
C ALA A 525 0.73 14.45 10.73
N LEU A 526 1.67 14.91 9.91
CA LEU A 526 2.39 14.03 9.00
C LEU A 526 3.70 13.59 9.68
N PRO A 527 4.02 12.28 9.69
CA PRO A 527 5.26 11.82 10.29
C PRO A 527 6.45 12.39 9.52
N HIS A 528 7.48 12.78 10.28
CA HIS A 528 8.73 13.24 9.69
C HIS A 528 9.49 12.07 9.07
N VAL A 529 10.01 12.26 7.86
CA VAL A 529 10.89 11.31 7.20
C VAL A 529 12.33 11.76 7.39
N GLU A 530 13.14 10.92 8.03
CA GLU A 530 14.58 11.16 8.14
C GLU A 530 15.22 10.97 6.77
N ASP A 531 15.89 12.02 6.28
CA ASP A 531 16.60 11.99 5.01
C ASP A 531 17.77 11.00 5.08
N ALA A 532 17.69 9.91 4.31
CA ALA A 532 18.85 9.03 4.08
C ALA A 532 19.99 9.75 3.30
N ALA A 533 19.70 10.88 2.65
CA ALA A 533 20.65 11.68 1.88
C ALA A 533 21.25 12.85 2.66
N HIS A 534 20.57 13.35 3.70
CA HIS A 534 21.10 14.33 4.63
C HIS A 534 21.51 13.63 5.91
N GLY A 535 22.56 12.81 5.79
CA GLY A 535 23.53 12.68 6.86
C GLY A 535 24.10 14.07 7.13
N ALA A 536 23.38 14.88 7.89
CA ALA A 536 23.93 16.07 8.48
C ALA A 536 25.09 15.58 9.33
N THR A 537 26.28 15.81 8.80
CA THR A 537 27.50 16.03 9.55
C THR A 537 27.25 17.21 10.49
N ALA A 538 26.43 16.99 11.52
CA ALA A 538 26.50 17.75 12.74
C ALA A 538 27.75 17.24 13.48
N THR A 539 28.92 17.62 12.98
CA THR A 539 30.02 17.93 13.89
C THR A 539 29.51 19.09 14.72
N SER A 540 28.89 18.78 15.87
CA SER A 540 28.44 19.75 16.83
C SER A 540 29.67 20.43 17.45
N ASP A 541 30.16 21.47 16.81
CA ASP A 541 30.84 22.52 17.57
C ASP A 541 29.78 23.19 18.44
N ALA A 542 30.00 23.08 19.75
CA ALA A 542 29.13 23.57 20.79
C ALA A 542 29.12 25.10 20.82
N THR A 543 28.31 25.73 19.97
CA THR A 543 27.88 27.12 20.13
C THR A 543 26.40 27.27 19.74
N SER A 544 25.54 27.36 20.77
CA SER A 544 24.14 27.82 20.82
C SER A 544 23.45 28.16 19.48
N VAL A 545 22.88 27.15 18.81
CA VAL A 545 21.86 27.35 17.77
C VAL A 545 20.48 27.15 18.42
N PRO A 546 19.49 28.05 18.21
CA PRO A 546 18.16 27.92 18.79
C PRO A 546 17.47 26.62 18.34
N ALA A 547 16.86 25.90 19.29
CA ALA A 547 16.22 24.63 19.01
C ALA A 547 14.95 24.88 18.17
N THR A 548 14.99 24.52 16.89
CA THR A 548 13.87 24.72 15.97
C THR A 548 13.10 23.40 15.84
N ALA A 549 11.86 23.35 16.31
CA ALA A 549 10.97 22.22 16.08
C ALA A 549 10.20 22.44 14.78
N THR A 550 10.28 21.48 13.85
CA THR A 550 9.59 21.55 12.56
C THR A 550 8.72 20.32 12.36
N GLN A 551 7.46 20.54 11.97
CA GLN A 551 6.53 19.45 11.69
C GLN A 551 5.59 19.81 10.53
N ASP A 552 5.38 18.86 9.63
CA ASP A 552 4.42 19.01 8.54
C ASP A 552 3.02 18.56 9.01
N ALA A 553 1.99 19.34 8.68
CA ALA A 553 0.61 19.08 9.04
C ALA A 553 -0.32 19.20 7.83
N LEU A 554 -1.28 18.28 7.70
CA LEU A 554 -2.37 18.38 6.72
C LEU A 554 -3.55 19.13 7.36
N VAL A 555 -3.97 20.21 6.73
CA VAL A 555 -5.15 20.99 7.06
C VAL A 555 -6.24 20.70 6.02
N LEU A 556 -7.30 20.02 6.45
CA LEU A 556 -8.51 19.87 5.63
C LEU A 556 -9.41 21.08 5.80
N THR A 557 -10.03 21.54 4.71
CA THR A 557 -10.94 22.68 4.73
C THR A 557 -12.29 22.35 4.12
N ARG A 558 -13.32 23.12 4.51
CA ARG A 558 -14.68 22.98 3.97
C ARG A 558 -14.87 23.52 2.54
N ALA A 559 -13.85 24.11 1.92
CA ALA A 559 -13.98 24.92 0.70
C ALA A 559 -13.39 24.27 -0.57
N GLY A 560 -13.32 22.93 -0.66
CA GLY A 560 -12.77 22.26 -1.86
C GLY A 560 -11.25 22.21 -1.93
N LYS A 561 -10.58 22.57 -0.84
CA LYS A 561 -9.12 22.62 -0.77
C LYS A 561 -8.62 21.98 0.51
N ALA A 562 -7.51 21.28 0.44
CA ALA A 562 -6.70 20.92 1.58
C ALA A 562 -5.30 21.49 1.37
N CYS A 563 -4.55 21.70 2.45
CA CYS A 563 -3.17 22.13 2.35
C CYS A 563 -2.27 21.37 3.30
N VAL A 564 -1.05 21.08 2.85
CA VAL A 564 0.04 20.66 3.71
C VAL A 564 0.80 21.91 4.12
N VAL A 565 0.93 22.12 5.42
CA VAL A 565 1.60 23.28 6.02
C VAL A 565 2.75 22.80 6.88
N ARG A 566 3.93 23.37 6.67
CA ARG A 566 5.06 23.22 7.57
C ARG A 566 4.91 24.20 8.73
N VAL A 567 4.81 23.65 9.93
CA VAL A 567 4.81 24.41 11.17
C VAL A 567 6.22 24.38 11.72
N THR A 568 6.83 25.56 11.85
CA THR A 568 8.14 25.72 12.48
C THR A 568 7.96 26.52 13.76
N VAL A 569 8.53 26.05 14.85
CA VAL A 569 8.52 26.73 16.15
C VAL A 569 9.96 26.86 16.60
N THR A 570 10.43 28.10 16.75
CA THR A 570 11.82 28.40 17.16
C THR A 570 11.89 28.65 18.66
N ASP A 571 12.86 28.02 19.33
CA ASP A 571 13.15 28.19 20.76
C ASP A 571 14.48 28.93 20.96
N ASP A 572 14.40 30.19 21.36
CA ASP A 572 15.57 31.03 21.69
C ASP A 572 15.98 30.90 23.18
N GLY A 573 15.66 29.77 23.82
CA GLY A 573 16.19 29.39 25.14
C GLY A 573 15.60 30.15 26.33
N ASN A 574 14.78 31.19 26.12
CA ASN A 574 14.11 31.86 27.24
C ASN A 574 12.65 32.28 27.00
N ARG A 575 12.14 32.33 25.75
CA ARG A 575 10.71 32.22 25.39
C ARG A 575 10.62 31.71 23.94
N TYR A 576 9.60 30.93 23.60
CA TYR A 576 9.33 30.54 22.21
C TYR A 576 8.66 31.72 21.55
N PHE A 577 9.35 32.42 20.63
CA PHE A 577 8.89 33.72 20.15
C PHE A 577 8.38 33.73 18.71
N CYS A 578 8.73 32.74 17.88
CA CYS A 578 8.31 32.74 16.48
C CYS A 578 7.85 31.35 16.04
N ALA A 579 6.56 31.25 15.76
CA ALA A 579 6.04 30.17 14.94
C ALA A 579 5.80 30.70 13.52
N SER A 580 6.16 29.91 12.51
CA SER A 580 5.83 30.21 11.12
C SER A 580 5.08 29.04 10.48
N LEU A 581 4.11 29.39 9.65
CA LEU A 581 3.26 28.47 8.90
C LEU A 581 3.54 28.68 7.42
N GLN A 582 4.16 27.70 6.78
CA GLN A 582 4.48 27.75 5.35
C GLN A 582 3.64 26.72 4.59
N ALA A 583 2.87 27.15 3.59
CA ALA A 583 2.17 26.22 2.71
C ALA A 583 3.15 25.48 1.79
N LEU A 584 3.21 24.15 1.92
CA LEU A 584 4.06 23.28 1.11
C LEU A 584 3.33 22.77 -0.13
N CYS A 585 2.07 22.39 0.03
CA CYS A 585 1.25 21.84 -1.05
C CYS A 585 -0.23 22.22 -0.88
N ILE A 586 -0.87 22.63 -1.97
CA ILE A 586 -2.33 22.79 -2.08
C ILE A 586 -2.90 21.60 -2.84
N ILE A 587 -3.81 20.89 -2.19
CA ILE A 587 -4.60 19.81 -2.78
C ILE A 587 -5.96 20.41 -3.15
N ALA A 588 -6.19 20.65 -4.43
CA ALA A 588 -7.43 21.21 -4.94
C ALA A 588 -8.32 20.08 -5.45
N THR A 589 -9.50 19.91 -4.86
CA THR A 589 -10.45 18.87 -5.25
C THR A 589 -11.66 19.50 -5.95
N ALA A 590 -12.26 18.77 -6.89
CA ALA A 590 -13.44 19.26 -7.62
C ALA A 590 -14.62 19.53 -6.67
N GLN A 591 -14.75 18.70 -5.63
CA GLN A 591 -15.77 18.82 -4.59
C GLN A 591 -15.13 19.05 -3.21
N PRO A 592 -15.77 19.82 -2.30
CA PRO A 592 -15.36 19.96 -0.91
C PRO A 592 -15.11 18.64 -0.17
N LEU A 593 -13.91 18.49 0.39
CA LEU A 593 -13.59 17.35 1.24
C LEU A 593 -14.31 17.43 2.59
N ARG A 594 -14.85 16.30 3.05
CA ARG A 594 -15.52 16.14 4.34
C ARG A 594 -14.66 15.42 5.38
N SER A 595 -13.84 14.49 4.92
CA SER A 595 -12.95 13.69 5.76
C SER A 595 -11.77 13.26 4.93
N ALA A 596 -10.62 13.06 5.58
CA ALA A 596 -9.51 12.39 4.93
C ALA A 596 -8.60 11.71 5.94
N PHE A 597 -7.89 10.69 5.48
CA PHE A 597 -6.90 9.95 6.26
C PHE A 597 -5.56 9.97 5.51
N PRO A 598 -4.59 10.79 5.96
CA PRO A 598 -3.25 10.81 5.37
C PRO A 598 -2.36 9.67 5.90
N HIS A 599 -1.52 9.13 5.03
CA HIS A 599 -0.44 8.21 5.37
C HIS A 599 0.80 8.53 4.54
N VAL A 600 1.98 8.55 5.16
CA VAL A 600 3.24 8.85 4.47
C VAL A 600 4.04 7.56 4.32
N HIS A 601 4.43 7.27 3.08
CA HIS A 601 5.23 6.11 2.73
C HIS A 601 6.66 6.52 2.42
N THR A 602 7.61 5.81 3.03
CA THR A 602 9.02 5.85 2.65
C THR A 602 9.33 4.58 1.86
N VAL A 603 9.63 4.73 0.58
CA VAL A 603 9.93 3.60 -0.31
C VAL A 603 11.35 3.77 -0.81
N VAL A 604 12.19 2.75 -0.66
CA VAL A 604 13.62 2.78 -1.03
C VAL A 604 13.83 3.13 -2.52
N SER A 605 12.87 2.80 -3.38
CA SER A 605 12.92 3.10 -4.81
C SER A 605 12.51 4.53 -5.19
N MET A 606 12.04 5.35 -4.24
CA MET A 606 11.65 6.74 -4.49
C MET A 606 12.64 7.71 -3.86
N SER A 607 12.98 8.78 -4.59
CA SER A 607 13.89 9.81 -4.09
C SER A 607 13.27 10.70 -3.01
N VAL A 608 11.94 10.71 -2.91
CA VAL A 608 11.16 11.47 -1.92
C VAL A 608 10.02 10.62 -1.37
N PRO A 609 9.52 10.90 -0.16
CA PRO A 609 8.38 10.19 0.40
C PRO A 609 7.10 10.39 -0.43
N LEU A 610 6.17 9.45 -0.31
CA LEU A 610 4.84 9.52 -0.93
C LEU A 610 3.77 9.76 0.13
N LEU A 611 3.06 10.88 0.03
CA LEU A 611 1.85 11.13 0.81
C LEU A 611 0.65 10.52 0.10
N THR A 612 0.06 9.49 0.71
CA THR A 612 -1.21 8.92 0.28
C THR A 612 -2.35 9.47 1.14
N LEU A 613 -3.41 9.94 0.48
CA LEU A 613 -4.57 10.54 1.12
C LEU A 613 -5.85 9.86 0.62
N TYR A 614 -6.49 9.08 1.48
CA TYR A 614 -7.86 8.63 1.27
C TYR A 614 -8.81 9.72 1.75
N ALA A 615 -9.60 10.32 0.86
CA ALA A 615 -10.49 11.44 1.20
C ALA A 615 -11.91 11.20 0.71
N THR A 616 -12.90 11.67 1.47
CA THR A 616 -14.30 11.75 1.03
C THR A 616 -14.70 13.17 0.72
N ASP A 617 -15.47 13.34 -0.35
CA ASP A 617 -16.08 14.61 -0.68
C ASP A 617 -17.45 14.81 0.01
N CYS A 618 -18.11 15.93 -0.28
CA CYS A 618 -19.43 16.27 0.23
C CYS A 618 -20.59 15.49 -0.39
N GLU A 619 -20.33 14.73 -1.47
CA GLU A 619 -21.31 13.89 -2.15
C GLU A 619 -21.19 12.41 -1.73
N GLY A 620 -20.11 12.03 -1.04
CA GLY A 620 -19.84 10.68 -0.54
C GLY A 620 -18.90 9.86 -1.42
N THR A 621 -18.22 10.48 -2.38
CA THR A 621 -17.22 9.83 -3.23
C THR A 621 -15.93 9.65 -2.45
N VAL A 622 -15.37 8.44 -2.49
CA VAL A 622 -14.05 8.14 -1.93
C VAL A 622 -12.99 8.37 -3.01
N SER A 623 -12.04 9.23 -2.74
CA SER A 623 -10.94 9.58 -3.65
C SER A 623 -9.60 9.23 -3.02
N LEU A 624 -8.66 8.78 -3.86
CA LEU A 624 -7.29 8.49 -3.48
C LEU A 624 -6.38 9.52 -4.14
N HIS A 625 -5.61 10.27 -3.34
CA HIS A 625 -4.57 11.16 -3.85
C HIS A 625 -3.20 10.62 -3.44
N ASN A 626 -2.31 10.47 -4.41
CA ASN A 626 -0.91 10.10 -4.20
C ASN A 626 -0.07 11.30 -4.58
N VAL A 627 0.59 11.92 -3.60
CA VAL A 627 1.37 13.15 -3.75
C VAL A 627 2.80 12.87 -3.36
N GLU A 628 3.71 12.94 -4.33
CA GLU A 628 5.15 12.92 -4.05
C GLU A 628 5.50 14.15 -3.22
N MET A 629 6.10 13.93 -2.06
CA MET A 629 6.48 14.99 -1.13
C MET A 629 7.77 15.67 -1.62
N LYS A 630 7.74 16.24 -2.82
CA LYS A 630 8.92 16.84 -3.49
C LYS A 630 9.52 18.00 -2.69
N TRP A 631 8.79 18.56 -1.73
CA TRP A 631 9.32 19.54 -0.76
C TRP A 631 10.36 18.97 0.23
N TYR A 632 10.66 17.67 0.19
CA TYR A 632 11.82 17.05 0.83
C TYR A 632 13.07 17.06 -0.07
N ASN A 633 12.97 17.47 -1.33
CA ASN A 633 14.09 17.62 -2.25
C ASN A 633 14.13 19.06 -2.77
N GLU A 634 15.14 19.84 -2.36
CA GLU A 634 15.24 21.27 -2.69
C GLU A 634 15.25 21.55 -4.19
N GLU A 635 15.95 20.73 -4.98
CA GLU A 635 16.01 20.88 -6.43
C GLU A 635 14.61 20.72 -7.04
N GLN A 636 13.91 19.64 -6.68
CA GLN A 636 12.56 19.36 -7.18
C GLN A 636 11.55 20.39 -6.67
N TRP A 637 11.68 20.87 -5.43
CA TRP A 637 10.74 21.82 -4.84
C TRP A 637 10.87 23.21 -5.45
N SER A 638 12.09 23.61 -5.82
CA SER A 638 12.36 24.91 -6.44
C SER A 638 11.59 25.13 -7.74
N GLU A 639 11.32 24.05 -8.49
CA GLU A 639 10.52 24.07 -9.73
C GLU A 639 9.07 24.55 -9.51
N PHE A 640 8.54 24.43 -8.30
CA PHE A 640 7.16 24.78 -7.95
C PHE A 640 7.03 26.19 -7.34
N GLY A 641 8.10 26.98 -7.30
CA GLY A 641 8.04 28.36 -6.80
C GLY A 641 7.61 28.47 -5.33
N GLY A 642 7.89 27.45 -4.51
CA GLY A 642 7.66 27.44 -3.06
C GLY A 642 6.33 26.83 -2.60
N CYS A 643 5.41 26.45 -3.49
CA CYS A 643 4.20 25.71 -3.12
C CYS A 643 3.73 24.78 -4.25
N MET A 644 3.64 23.48 -3.96
CA MET A 644 3.15 22.49 -4.92
C MET A 644 1.63 22.54 -5.06
N ARG A 645 1.11 22.11 -6.22
CA ARG A 645 -0.33 21.97 -6.43
C ARG A 645 -0.67 20.57 -6.94
N ALA A 646 -1.56 19.88 -6.23
CA ALA A 646 -2.12 18.60 -6.63
C ALA A 646 -3.63 18.75 -6.88
N SER A 647 -4.10 18.41 -8.09
CA SER A 647 -5.51 18.64 -8.47
C SER A 647 -6.26 17.40 -8.96
N SER A 648 -5.55 16.35 -9.37
CA SER A 648 -6.16 15.11 -9.85
C SER A 648 -6.02 14.01 -8.79
N ALA A 649 -7.13 13.39 -8.42
CA ALA A 649 -7.11 12.13 -7.69
C ALA A 649 -6.45 11.04 -8.57
N ALA A 650 -5.63 10.20 -7.96
CA ALA A 650 -5.00 9.05 -8.60
C ALA A 650 -6.03 7.95 -8.92
N ASP A 651 -7.03 7.79 -8.06
CA ASP A 651 -8.16 6.88 -8.25
C ASP A 651 -9.40 7.41 -7.50
N GLN A 652 -10.59 7.03 -7.95
CA GLN A 652 -11.86 7.45 -7.35
C GLN A 652 -12.87 6.31 -7.33
N SER A 653 -13.73 6.30 -6.31
CA SER A 653 -14.74 5.29 -6.09
C SER A 653 -16.02 5.92 -5.55
N ALA A 654 -17.12 5.73 -6.28
CA ALA A 654 -18.46 6.16 -5.91
C ALA A 654 -19.31 5.03 -5.32
N LEU A 655 -18.69 3.92 -4.87
CA LEU A 655 -19.41 2.72 -4.41
C LEU A 655 -20.49 3.00 -3.37
N VAL A 656 -20.17 3.83 -2.38
CA VAL A 656 -21.10 4.13 -1.29
C VAL A 656 -22.34 4.88 -1.81
N ILE A 657 -22.16 5.75 -2.81
CA ILE A 657 -23.26 6.47 -3.49
C ILE A 657 -24.09 5.50 -4.34
N VAL A 658 -23.44 4.64 -5.13
CA VAL A 658 -24.11 3.65 -5.98
C VAL A 658 -24.99 2.72 -5.14
N GLU A 659 -24.48 2.30 -3.99
CA GLU A 659 -25.18 1.36 -3.12
C GLU A 659 -26.30 2.04 -2.30
N ALA A 660 -26.11 3.29 -1.85
CA ALA A 660 -27.15 4.06 -1.15
C ALA A 660 -28.21 4.65 -2.10
N GLY A 661 -27.93 4.72 -3.40
CA GLY A 661 -28.80 5.28 -4.44
C GLY A 661 -28.94 6.81 -4.40
N LYS A 662 -28.25 7.51 -3.49
CA LYS A 662 -28.30 8.96 -3.29
C LYS A 662 -26.95 9.49 -2.80
N PRO A 663 -26.61 10.77 -3.06
CA PRO A 663 -25.40 11.38 -2.51
C PRO A 663 -25.48 11.43 -0.98
N LEU A 664 -24.38 11.06 -0.32
CA LEU A 664 -24.27 10.97 1.12
C LEU A 664 -23.52 12.17 1.68
N LYS A 665 -24.25 13.01 2.41
CA LYS A 665 -23.66 14.13 3.13
C LYS A 665 -23.00 13.62 4.41
N ASP A 666 -21.77 14.08 4.65
CA ASP A 666 -20.97 13.87 5.86
C ASP A 666 -20.36 12.47 6.04
N LEU A 667 -20.05 11.78 4.93
CA LEU A 667 -19.28 10.54 4.98
C LEU A 667 -17.86 10.79 5.53
N GLN A 668 -17.52 10.10 6.62
CA GLN A 668 -16.21 10.11 7.27
C GLN A 668 -15.42 8.84 6.93
N LEU A 669 -14.09 8.93 6.97
CA LEU A 669 -13.19 7.82 6.72
C LEU A 669 -12.22 7.61 7.88
N THR A 670 -11.89 6.35 8.13
CA THR A 670 -10.71 5.95 8.90
C THR A 670 -10.07 4.74 8.25
N CYS A 671 -8.75 4.61 8.33
CA CYS A 671 -8.02 3.48 7.76
C CYS A 671 -7.41 2.64 8.87
N ILE A 672 -7.53 1.31 8.73
CA ILE A 672 -6.80 0.37 9.58
C ILE A 672 -5.52 0.03 8.83
N TRP A 673 -4.40 0.48 9.39
CA TRP A 673 -3.09 0.35 8.75
C TRP A 673 -2.13 -0.47 9.60
N PRO A 674 -1.99 -1.78 9.35
CA PRO A 674 -1.01 -2.59 10.04
C PRO A 674 0.41 -2.08 9.75
N PRO A 675 1.29 -1.94 10.74
CA PRO A 675 2.64 -1.40 10.53
C PRO A 675 3.51 -2.30 9.64
N THR A 676 3.13 -3.56 9.45
CA THR A 676 3.80 -4.53 8.58
C THR A 676 3.31 -4.48 7.14
N GLN A 677 2.26 -3.71 6.85
CA GLN A 677 1.63 -3.67 5.53
C GLN A 677 1.81 -2.30 4.88
N HIS A 678 2.08 -2.35 3.59
CA HIS A 678 2.20 -1.20 2.69
C HIS A 678 0.86 -0.68 2.18
N GLN A 679 -0.23 -1.37 2.47
CA GLN A 679 -1.60 -1.00 2.13
C GLN A 679 -2.46 -1.06 3.39
N PRO A 680 -3.54 -0.26 3.48
CA PRO A 680 -4.47 -0.40 4.58
C PRO A 680 -5.15 -1.77 4.49
N SER A 681 -5.24 -2.48 5.62
CA SER A 681 -5.98 -3.75 5.66
C SER A 681 -7.47 -3.54 5.41
N SER A 682 -7.99 -2.36 5.78
CA SER A 682 -9.36 -1.93 5.54
C SER A 682 -9.49 -0.41 5.55
N VAL A 683 -10.27 0.12 4.60
CA VAL A 683 -10.75 1.51 4.60
C VAL A 683 -12.18 1.48 5.13
N VAL A 684 -12.41 2.12 6.27
CA VAL A 684 -13.70 2.12 6.96
C VAL A 684 -14.38 3.47 6.73
N ALA A 685 -15.59 3.43 6.16
CA ALA A 685 -16.43 4.60 5.96
C ALA A 685 -17.61 4.58 6.94
N TYR A 686 -17.92 5.73 7.55
CA TYR A 686 -18.99 5.86 8.54
C TYR A 686 -19.63 7.26 8.46
N SER A 687 -20.86 7.43 8.97
CA SER A 687 -21.52 8.74 9.06
C SER A 687 -22.53 8.79 10.20
N ALA A 688 -22.70 10.00 10.77
CA ALA A 688 -23.71 10.30 11.77
C ALA A 688 -25.11 10.55 11.19
N SER A 689 -25.21 10.88 9.89
CA SER A 689 -26.48 11.13 9.18
C SER A 689 -27.21 9.82 8.77
N LEU A 690 -26.66 8.67 9.16
CA LEU A 690 -27.04 7.34 8.68
C LEU A 690 -27.75 6.48 9.73
N PRO A 691 -29.07 6.68 9.96
CA PRO A 691 -29.96 5.56 10.29
C PRO A 691 -30.28 4.70 9.04
N ALA A 692 -30.24 5.31 7.85
CA ALA A 692 -30.86 4.77 6.62
C ALA A 692 -30.02 3.79 5.77
N ILE A 693 -28.82 3.36 6.20
CA ILE A 693 -28.16 2.17 5.61
C ILE A 693 -28.65 0.87 6.27
N TYR A 694 -29.38 0.98 7.39
CA TYR A 694 -29.75 -0.17 8.23
C TYR A 694 -31.25 -0.45 8.28
N ASP A 695 -32.08 0.38 7.65
CA ASP A 695 -33.49 0.08 7.38
C ASP A 695 -33.70 -0.14 5.89
N MET A 696 -33.46 -1.36 5.44
CA MET A 696 -34.19 -1.96 4.33
C MET A 696 -34.72 -3.29 4.85
N HIS A 697 -36.05 -3.36 4.97
CA HIS A 697 -36.78 -4.60 5.27
C HIS A 697 -36.46 -5.73 4.29
#